data_AF-A0A2D5U6L3-F1
#
_entry.id   AF-A0A2D5U6L3-F1
#
_cell.length_a   1.000
_cell.length_b   1.000
_cell.length_c   1.000
_cell.angle_alpha   90.00
_cell.angle_beta   90.00
_cell.angle_gamma   90.00
#
_symmetry.space_group_name_H-M   'P 1'
#
loop_
_entity.id
_entity.type
_entity.pdbx_description
1 polymer ?
#
loop_
_entity_poly.entity_id
_entity_poly.type
_entity_poly.pdbx_seq_one_letter_code
_entity_poly.pdbx_strand_id
1 'polypeptide(L)'
;MEPSGGSLSESYSGSFSAAADIHLDKAVIQETLEIDETLVTSNAGALGGANVLFATETELLDREVISAPRAIPATGIQERSAYYGDLHVHTAYSFDGYAFGTLATPYDAYRFAKGEIIKNPAGFNMQLSKPMDFYAVTDHAVFLGLLKAAADTSTNFSKNPFAEPFHDFNAPENFGTDFISRTKRLVTFASFTPNAIKGIIDGSLRREEVLEVVRSAWEDTVNAADQFNDPGRFTTFAAYEYTTSSADMGNLHRNVIFKGTENLPREPFSRAHSPNPEDLWSWMDELRSKGVESLAIPHNSNASNGEMFKTTDWNDNPFNEAYVQKRLRNEPIVEITQIKGTSETHPILSTRDEWAGFEIAPYRVAAAALSKIDGSYARQAMLNGLTLEQQGIGNPYQFGVIGSSDTHQAGTENDEDAFVSKLGVLSGQPWQRGSTPITGINGQLTYYGNKLLSTLFPSPLGKNMYVKIDGNVYTGSSVPTYGASGLAAVWAEENTRDSIYSAFRRKEVFATSGPRLRIRLFAGYDFAQTMLTAPDGVEQAYSKGVSMGGTLLAQEAVPNDTESPGFLVMASADPDSAPLQRLQIIKGWIDADGTTHEDVIDIACDLGAEVNAETNRCPDNDARVDISNCRISPATGATELSALWHDPNFKPDQRAFYYARVLENPTCRWSTWDAIREGFAPRPDLAPTIQERAWSSPIQYMEE
;
A
#
# COMPACT_ATOMS: atom_id res chain seq x y z
N MET A 1 45.76 39.99 -7.10
CA MET A 1 45.86 39.15 -8.31
C MET A 1 44.91 38.00 -8.11
N GLU A 2 43.76 38.07 -8.77
CA GLU A 2 42.77 36.98 -8.85
C GLU A 2 43.37 35.75 -9.52
N PRO A 3 42.75 34.59 -9.27
CA PRO A 3 42.41 33.71 -10.38
C PRO A 3 40.90 33.51 -10.42
N SER A 4 40.34 33.96 -11.54
CA SER A 4 39.02 33.60 -12.08
C SER A 4 39.02 32.18 -12.64
N GLY A 5 37.86 31.51 -12.59
CA GLY A 5 37.43 30.62 -13.66
C GLY A 5 37.12 29.18 -13.25
N GLY A 6 35.83 28.82 -13.29
CA GLY A 6 35.38 27.43 -13.26
C GLY A 6 33.99 27.26 -12.65
N SER A 7 32.94 27.68 -13.36
CA SER A 7 31.57 27.26 -13.05
C SER A 7 31.45 25.77 -13.32
N LEU A 8 31.41 24.96 -12.27
CA LEU A 8 30.93 23.58 -12.36
C LEU A 8 29.41 23.65 -12.52
N SER A 9 28.93 23.32 -13.71
CA SER A 9 27.55 22.95 -13.93
C SER A 9 27.25 21.74 -13.04
N GLU A 10 26.42 21.93 -12.03
CA GLU A 10 25.79 20.84 -11.28
C GLU A 10 25.01 19.98 -12.27
N SER A 11 25.62 18.87 -12.66
CA SER A 11 24.88 17.74 -13.20
C SER A 11 24.09 17.17 -12.03
N TYR A 12 22.78 17.12 -12.20
CA TYR A 12 21.81 16.64 -11.24
C TYR A 12 22.10 15.16 -10.93
N SER A 13 22.81 14.86 -9.85
CA SER A 13 22.86 13.53 -9.23
C SER A 13 22.06 13.54 -7.94
N GLY A 14 20.78 13.92 -8.03
CA GLY A 14 19.83 13.78 -6.94
C GLY A 14 19.27 12.37 -6.95
N SER A 15 19.72 11.50 -6.05
CA SER A 15 19.15 10.15 -5.91
C SER A 15 19.66 9.46 -4.64
N PHE A 16 19.23 9.94 -3.48
CA PHE A 16 18.63 9.15 -2.41
C PHE A 16 17.74 10.12 -1.63
N SER A 17 16.46 9.77 -1.44
CA SER A 17 15.59 10.57 -0.57
C SER A 17 16.22 10.60 0.84
N ALA A 18 16.12 11.73 1.55
CA ALA A 18 16.55 11.80 2.95
C ALA A 18 15.93 10.68 3.81
N ALA A 19 14.75 10.17 3.42
CA ALA A 19 14.11 9.05 4.09
C ALA A 19 14.77 7.68 3.79
N ALA A 20 15.38 7.49 2.62
CA ALA A 20 16.09 6.25 2.28
C ALA A 20 17.45 6.15 3.00
N ASP A 21 18.05 7.29 3.31
CA ASP A 21 19.33 7.37 4.05
C ASP A 21 19.15 7.20 5.56
N ILE A 22 17.92 7.23 6.07
CA ILE A 22 17.65 7.21 7.51
C ILE A 22 18.13 5.91 8.18
N HIS A 23 18.14 4.80 7.43
CA HIS A 23 18.66 3.51 7.90
C HIS A 23 20.17 3.54 8.16
N LEU A 24 20.85 4.61 7.75
CA LEU A 24 22.27 4.87 8.01
C LEU A 24 22.47 5.95 9.10
N ASP A 25 21.40 6.59 9.60
CA ASP A 25 21.47 7.63 10.63
C ASP A 25 21.71 7.01 12.02
N LYS A 26 22.86 7.34 12.62
CA LYS A 26 23.26 6.80 13.94
C LYS A 26 22.33 7.18 15.08
N ALA A 27 21.73 8.37 15.05
CA ALA A 27 20.82 8.81 16.09
C ALA A 27 19.49 8.06 16.02
N VAL A 28 18.97 7.85 14.81
CA VAL A 28 17.73 7.08 14.59
C VAL A 28 17.93 5.59 14.89
N ILE A 29 19.09 5.04 14.54
CA ILE A 29 19.47 3.67 14.95
C ILE A 29 19.51 3.55 16.48
N GLN A 30 20.12 4.50 17.18
CA GLN A 30 20.18 4.46 18.64
C GLN A 30 18.80 4.58 19.28
N GLU A 31 17.92 5.44 18.75
CA GLU A 31 16.54 5.55 19.20
C GLU A 31 15.75 4.25 18.94
N THR A 32 15.99 3.59 17.81
CA THR A 32 15.40 2.28 17.49
C THR A 32 15.77 1.24 18.55
N LEU A 33 17.04 1.18 18.97
CA LEU A 33 17.49 0.27 20.03
C LEU A 33 16.82 0.53 21.38
N GLU A 34 16.63 1.81 21.74
CA GLU A 34 15.93 2.19 22.97
C GLU A 34 14.44 1.81 22.94
N ILE A 35 13.79 1.96 21.78
CA ILE A 35 12.41 1.53 21.57
C ILE A 35 12.32 0.01 21.66
N ASP A 36 13.24 -0.73 21.02
CA ASP A 36 13.27 -2.20 21.07
C ASP A 36 13.41 -2.72 22.50
N GLU A 37 14.27 -2.10 23.33
CA GLU A 37 14.39 -2.43 24.77
C GLU A 37 13.08 -2.17 25.53
N THR A 38 12.39 -1.07 25.20
CA THR A 38 11.09 -0.73 25.79
C THR A 38 10.01 -1.76 25.42
N LEU A 39 9.99 -2.22 24.16
CA LEU A 39 9.03 -3.21 23.68
C LEU A 39 9.22 -4.56 24.39
N VAL A 40 10.47 -5.02 24.52
CA VAL A 40 10.80 -6.26 25.24
C VAL A 40 10.37 -6.21 26.70
N THR A 41 10.60 -5.08 27.38
CA THR A 41 10.32 -4.95 28.83
C THR A 41 8.84 -4.76 29.16
N SER A 42 8.07 -4.16 28.25
CA SER A 42 6.64 -3.88 28.47
C SER A 42 5.73 -5.11 28.45
N ASN A 43 6.21 -6.25 27.92
CA ASN A 43 5.43 -7.48 27.67
C ASN A 43 4.12 -7.23 26.88
N ALA A 44 4.00 -6.05 26.29
CA ALA A 44 2.85 -5.56 25.55
C ALA A 44 3.20 -5.67 24.06
N GLY A 45 3.11 -6.87 23.50
CA GLY A 45 3.07 -6.99 22.04
C GLY A 45 1.96 -6.09 21.49
N ALA A 46 2.13 -5.54 20.29
CA ALA A 46 1.12 -4.68 19.69
C ALA A 46 -0.25 -5.40 19.71
N LEU A 47 -1.28 -4.69 20.14
CA LEU A 47 -2.64 -5.23 20.28
C LEU A 47 -2.73 -6.47 21.22
N GLY A 48 -1.91 -6.52 22.28
CA GLY A 48 -2.04 -7.45 23.41
C GLY A 48 -1.35 -8.80 23.29
N GLY A 49 -0.28 -8.93 22.50
CA GLY A 49 0.57 -10.13 22.47
C GLY A 49 -0.12 -11.38 21.88
N ALA A 50 0.30 -12.60 22.22
CA ALA A 50 -0.23 -13.84 21.62
C ALA A 50 -1.56 -14.34 22.22
N ASN A 51 -2.36 -13.46 22.83
CA ASN A 51 -3.59 -13.85 23.52
C ASN A 51 -4.71 -14.21 22.53
N VAL A 52 -5.22 -15.44 22.63
CA VAL A 52 -6.46 -15.86 21.96
C VAL A 52 -7.65 -15.42 22.81
N LEU A 53 -8.46 -14.50 22.30
CA LEU A 53 -9.59 -13.89 23.00
C LEU A 53 -10.93 -14.50 22.58
N PHE A 54 -11.05 -14.88 21.30
CA PHE A 54 -12.24 -15.46 20.70
C PHE A 54 -11.92 -16.84 20.11
N ALA A 55 -12.94 -17.70 20.03
CA ALA A 55 -12.80 -18.99 19.38
C ALA A 55 -12.93 -18.80 17.86
N THR A 56 -12.11 -19.51 17.08
CA THR A 56 -12.24 -19.53 15.62
C THR A 56 -13.52 -20.28 15.24
N GLU A 57 -14.38 -19.62 14.48
CA GLU A 57 -15.59 -20.22 13.92
C GLU A 57 -15.81 -19.81 12.46
N THR A 58 -16.57 -20.63 11.75
CA THR A 58 -16.89 -20.47 10.32
C THR A 58 -18.39 -20.54 10.10
N GLU A 59 -19.16 -20.12 11.12
CA GLU A 59 -20.61 -19.95 10.99
C GLU A 59 -20.87 -18.85 9.95
N LEU A 60 -21.87 -19.08 9.10
CA LEU A 60 -22.23 -18.13 8.06
C LEU A 60 -23.31 -17.17 8.56
N LEU A 61 -23.26 -15.94 8.07
CA LEU A 61 -24.23 -14.89 8.34
C LEU A 61 -25.58 -15.27 7.70
N ASP A 62 -26.64 -15.32 8.50
CA ASP A 62 -28.01 -15.48 8.01
C ASP A 62 -28.60 -14.08 7.72
N ARG A 63 -28.67 -13.70 6.44
CA ARG A 63 -29.23 -12.41 6.01
C ARG A 63 -29.97 -12.48 4.68
N GLU A 64 -30.91 -11.57 4.48
CA GLU A 64 -31.51 -11.35 3.16
C GLU A 64 -30.53 -10.54 2.28
N VAL A 65 -30.16 -11.10 1.13
CA VAL A 65 -29.30 -10.40 0.16
C VAL A 65 -30.06 -9.19 -0.42
N ILE A 66 -29.58 -7.98 -0.14
CA ILE A 66 -30.28 -6.72 -0.43
C ILE A 66 -30.30 -6.38 -1.94
N SER A 67 -29.37 -6.94 -2.73
CA SER A 67 -29.40 -6.80 -4.19
C SER A 67 -28.97 -8.09 -4.89
N ALA A 68 -29.83 -8.61 -5.78
CA ALA A 68 -29.44 -9.70 -6.67
C ALA A 68 -28.49 -9.15 -7.76
N PRO A 69 -27.47 -9.92 -8.20
CA PRO A 69 -26.61 -9.49 -9.28
C PRO A 69 -27.45 -9.16 -10.52
N ARG A 70 -27.33 -7.94 -11.02
CA ARG A 70 -27.90 -7.59 -12.31
C ARG A 70 -27.11 -8.35 -13.37
N ALA A 71 -27.76 -9.29 -14.06
CA ALA A 71 -27.16 -9.96 -15.20
C ALA A 71 -26.81 -8.90 -16.27
N ILE A 72 -25.51 -8.73 -16.52
CA ILE A 72 -25.05 -8.04 -17.72
C ILE A 72 -25.23 -9.06 -18.87
N PRO A 73 -25.88 -8.67 -19.99
CA PRO A 73 -26.00 -9.57 -21.13
C PRO A 73 -24.61 -10.00 -21.59
N ALA A 74 -24.39 -11.30 -21.76
CA ALA A 74 -23.16 -11.81 -22.33
C ALA A 74 -22.96 -11.19 -23.72
N THR A 75 -22.05 -10.24 -23.83
CA THR A 75 -21.48 -9.83 -25.11
C THR A 75 -20.37 -10.82 -25.49
N GLY A 76 -19.97 -10.84 -26.77
CA GLY A 76 -18.98 -11.80 -27.30
C GLY A 76 -17.60 -11.67 -26.66
N ILE A 77 -16.53 -12.13 -27.33
CA ILE A 77 -15.15 -11.95 -26.86
C ILE A 77 -14.96 -10.47 -26.48
N GLN A 78 -14.77 -10.22 -25.20
CA GLN A 78 -14.77 -8.87 -24.64
C GLN A 78 -13.33 -8.45 -24.36
N GLU A 79 -12.92 -7.35 -24.98
CA GLU A 79 -11.62 -6.75 -24.76
C GLU A 79 -11.46 -6.36 -23.28
N ARG A 80 -10.32 -6.69 -22.66
CA ARG A 80 -10.05 -6.35 -21.26
C ARG A 80 -9.75 -4.87 -21.12
N SER A 81 -10.50 -4.19 -20.26
CA SER A 81 -10.31 -2.76 -19.92
C SER A 81 -9.59 -2.58 -18.59
N ALA A 82 -8.90 -1.45 -18.42
CA ALA A 82 -8.31 -1.06 -17.15
C ALA A 82 -9.38 -0.47 -16.24
N TYR A 83 -9.50 -0.99 -15.03
CA TYR A 83 -10.33 -0.43 -13.97
C TYR A 83 -9.47 -0.05 -12.77
N TYR A 84 -9.79 1.06 -12.11
CA TYR A 84 -9.05 1.63 -10.99
C TYR A 84 -9.90 1.64 -9.73
N GLY A 85 -9.30 1.31 -8.60
CA GLY A 85 -9.99 1.28 -7.33
C GLY A 85 -9.07 1.39 -6.13
N ASP A 86 -9.68 1.24 -4.96
CA ASP A 86 -9.01 1.26 -3.67
C ASP A 86 -9.59 0.14 -2.81
N LEU A 87 -8.71 -0.71 -2.30
CA LEU A 87 -9.03 -1.90 -1.52
C LEU A 87 -8.55 -1.78 -0.07
N HIS A 88 -8.20 -0.58 0.38
CA HIS A 88 -7.61 -0.35 1.69
C HIS A 88 -8.13 0.94 2.32
N VAL A 89 -9.32 0.90 2.90
CA VAL A 89 -10.06 2.10 3.32
C VAL A 89 -10.67 1.89 4.69
N HIS A 90 -10.32 2.76 5.63
CA HIS A 90 -10.86 2.73 7.00
C HIS A 90 -11.84 3.89 7.23
N THR A 91 -12.91 3.57 7.94
CA THR A 91 -14.07 4.41 8.25
C THR A 91 -14.19 4.62 9.77
N ALA A 92 -15.34 5.13 10.21
CA ALA A 92 -15.68 5.24 11.63
C ALA A 92 -15.82 3.87 12.36
N TYR A 93 -15.82 2.74 11.64
CA TYR A 93 -15.80 1.42 12.28
C TYR A 93 -14.38 0.95 12.64
N SER A 94 -13.34 1.42 11.96
CA SER A 94 -11.97 1.20 12.44
C SER A 94 -11.72 2.02 13.70
N PHE A 95 -11.12 1.39 14.71
CA PHE A 95 -10.86 2.04 15.99
C PHE A 95 -9.86 3.20 15.87
N ASP A 96 -8.89 3.12 14.96
CA ASP A 96 -7.91 4.19 14.76
C ASP A 96 -8.44 5.30 13.85
N GLY A 97 -9.20 4.97 12.81
CA GLY A 97 -10.00 5.92 12.04
C GLY A 97 -10.92 6.75 12.93
N TYR A 98 -11.69 6.08 13.79
CA TYR A 98 -12.52 6.76 14.78
C TYR A 98 -11.67 7.57 15.77
N ALA A 99 -10.55 7.04 16.25
CA ALA A 99 -9.66 7.78 17.14
C ALA A 99 -9.09 9.06 16.52
N PHE A 100 -8.92 9.08 15.20
CA PHE A 100 -8.45 10.23 14.41
C PHE A 100 -9.57 11.20 14.01
N GLY A 101 -10.79 11.00 14.52
CA GLY A 101 -11.93 11.90 14.33
C GLY A 101 -12.83 11.54 13.14
N THR A 102 -12.65 10.37 12.53
CA THR A 102 -13.48 9.94 11.40
C THR A 102 -14.85 9.52 11.88
N LEU A 103 -15.86 10.23 11.37
CA LEU A 103 -17.27 9.96 11.59
C LEU A 103 -17.97 9.39 10.35
N ALA A 104 -17.31 9.47 9.20
CA ALA A 104 -17.80 8.92 7.94
C ALA A 104 -17.93 7.39 8.03
N THR A 105 -19.05 6.88 7.55
CA THR A 105 -19.43 5.47 7.57
C THR A 105 -18.99 4.75 6.30
N PRO A 106 -19.11 3.40 6.21
CA PRO A 106 -18.94 2.69 4.95
C PRO A 106 -19.80 3.23 3.81
N TYR A 107 -21.02 3.70 4.09
CA TYR A 107 -21.90 4.33 3.09
C TYR A 107 -21.31 5.63 2.54
N ASP A 108 -20.68 6.43 3.39
CA ASP A 108 -20.03 7.68 2.96
C ASP A 108 -18.77 7.39 2.15
N ALA A 109 -18.02 6.34 2.48
CA ALA A 109 -16.87 5.89 1.71
C ALA A 109 -17.26 5.50 0.28
N TYR A 110 -18.36 4.75 0.11
CA TYR A 110 -18.85 4.39 -1.23
C TYR A 110 -19.43 5.59 -2.00
N ARG A 111 -20.05 6.57 -1.32
CA ARG A 111 -20.45 7.84 -1.95
C ARG A 111 -19.23 8.61 -2.45
N PHE A 112 -18.18 8.71 -1.63
CA PHE A 112 -16.92 9.36 -1.98
C PHE A 112 -16.28 8.69 -3.20
N ALA A 113 -16.19 7.36 -3.21
CA ALA A 113 -15.66 6.60 -4.34
C ALA A 113 -16.41 6.86 -5.65
N LYS A 114 -17.71 7.19 -5.59
CA LYS A 114 -18.53 7.59 -6.74
C LYS A 114 -18.40 9.06 -7.12
N GLY A 115 -17.54 9.82 -6.44
CA GLY A 115 -17.27 11.24 -6.68
C GLY A 115 -18.14 12.20 -5.88
N GLU A 116 -18.86 11.76 -4.85
CA GLU A 116 -19.58 12.67 -3.94
C GLU A 116 -18.63 13.31 -2.93
N ILE A 117 -19.02 14.47 -2.41
CA ILE A 117 -18.25 15.19 -1.38
C ILE A 117 -18.43 14.51 -0.03
N ILE A 118 -17.33 14.28 0.70
CA ILE A 118 -17.35 13.94 2.13
C ILE A 118 -16.59 14.98 2.96
N LYS A 119 -16.79 14.95 4.28
CA LYS A 119 -16.06 15.80 5.22
C LYS A 119 -14.81 15.10 5.72
N ASN A 120 -13.67 15.76 5.57
CA ASN A 120 -12.46 15.42 6.30
C ASN A 120 -12.71 15.63 7.82
N PRO A 121 -12.13 14.79 8.70
CA PRO A 121 -12.18 15.01 10.15
C PRO A 121 -11.74 16.40 10.62
N ALA A 122 -10.83 17.06 9.88
CA ALA A 122 -10.40 18.44 10.14
C ALA A 122 -11.38 19.52 9.64
N GLY A 123 -12.54 19.14 9.08
CA GLY A 123 -13.68 20.02 8.80
C GLY A 123 -13.84 20.51 7.35
N PHE A 124 -12.80 20.36 6.52
CA PHE A 124 -12.86 20.70 5.09
C PHE A 124 -13.50 19.59 4.26
N ASN A 125 -13.84 19.89 3.00
CA ASN A 125 -14.44 18.94 2.06
C ASN A 125 -13.36 18.16 1.31
N MET A 126 -13.60 16.89 1.01
CA MET A 126 -12.82 16.05 0.11
C MET A 126 -13.72 15.56 -1.01
N GLN A 127 -13.18 15.46 -2.23
CA GLN A 127 -13.88 14.96 -3.41
C GLN A 127 -12.88 14.52 -4.48
N LEU A 128 -12.98 13.26 -4.92
CA LEU A 128 -12.17 12.76 -6.01
C LEU A 128 -12.36 13.58 -7.29
N SER A 129 -11.25 13.90 -7.96
CA SER A 129 -11.22 14.46 -9.32
C SER A 129 -11.87 13.51 -10.34
N LYS A 130 -11.73 12.19 -10.13
CA LYS A 130 -12.36 11.12 -10.92
C LYS A 130 -12.95 10.04 -10.00
N PRO A 131 -14.21 9.58 -10.23
CA PRO A 131 -14.76 8.42 -9.53
C PRO A 131 -13.94 7.14 -9.73
N MET A 132 -13.95 6.25 -8.75
CA MET A 132 -13.35 4.92 -8.82
C MET A 132 -14.26 3.95 -9.60
N ASP A 133 -13.65 2.94 -10.22
CA ASP A 133 -14.37 1.84 -10.87
C ASP A 133 -14.77 0.76 -9.86
N PHE A 134 -13.91 0.50 -8.86
CA PHE A 134 -14.21 -0.41 -7.76
C PHE A 134 -13.69 0.07 -6.40
N TYR A 135 -14.26 -0.43 -5.31
CA TYR A 135 -13.92 0.02 -3.97
C TYR A 135 -14.20 -1.05 -2.90
N ALA A 136 -13.36 -1.12 -1.86
CA ALA A 136 -13.61 -1.95 -0.69
C ALA A 136 -13.29 -1.19 0.60
N VAL A 137 -14.23 -1.21 1.55
CA VAL A 137 -13.98 -0.78 2.93
C VAL A 137 -13.31 -1.93 3.67
N THR A 138 -12.18 -1.66 4.32
CA THR A 138 -11.35 -2.66 5.02
C THR A 138 -11.03 -2.19 6.43
N ASP A 139 -12.06 -1.82 7.19
CA ASP A 139 -11.89 -1.51 8.61
C ASP A 139 -11.22 -2.68 9.37
N HIS A 140 -10.45 -2.35 10.41
CA HIS A 140 -9.82 -3.34 11.28
C HIS A 140 -10.85 -4.33 11.87
N ALA A 141 -10.69 -5.62 11.60
CA ALA A 141 -11.57 -6.66 12.13
C ALA A 141 -11.46 -6.82 13.66
N VAL A 142 -10.28 -6.53 14.22
CA VAL A 142 -10.11 -6.54 15.67
C VAL A 142 -10.84 -5.33 16.27
N PHE A 143 -11.81 -5.61 17.15
CA PHE A 143 -12.65 -4.59 17.77
C PHE A 143 -13.40 -3.69 16.78
N LEU A 144 -13.79 -4.25 15.63
CA LEU A 144 -14.59 -3.58 14.60
C LEU A 144 -15.82 -2.90 15.22
N GLY A 145 -15.92 -1.57 15.04
CA GLY A 145 -17.02 -0.74 15.55
C GLY A 145 -17.02 -0.50 17.08
N LEU A 146 -16.15 -1.15 17.84
CA LEU A 146 -16.21 -1.18 19.30
C LEU A 146 -15.91 0.18 19.93
N LEU A 147 -14.90 0.92 19.45
CA LEU A 147 -14.58 2.25 19.98
C LEU A 147 -15.73 3.23 19.73
N LYS A 148 -16.34 3.19 18.53
CA LYS A 148 -17.52 3.97 18.20
C LYS A 148 -18.69 3.63 19.14
N ALA A 149 -18.96 2.34 19.37
CA ALA A 149 -20.02 1.90 20.26
C ALA A 149 -19.76 2.30 21.72
N ALA A 150 -18.51 2.25 22.18
CA ALA A 150 -18.12 2.72 23.51
C ALA A 150 -18.34 4.23 23.66
N ALA A 151 -18.00 5.01 22.64
CA ALA A 151 -18.11 6.47 22.67
C ALA A 151 -19.56 6.98 22.58
N ASP A 152 -20.43 6.27 21.87
CA ASP A 152 -21.85 6.62 21.74
C ASP A 152 -22.65 6.19 22.99
N THR A 153 -22.94 7.16 23.85
CA THR A 153 -23.67 7.00 25.12
C THR A 153 -25.13 6.54 24.95
N SER A 154 -25.64 6.48 23.72
CA SER A 154 -26.97 5.94 23.42
C SER A 154 -27.01 4.42 23.27
N THR A 155 -25.86 3.78 23.03
CA THR A 155 -25.78 2.33 22.82
C THR A 155 -25.96 1.54 24.12
N ASN A 156 -26.28 0.25 24.02
CA ASN A 156 -26.24 -0.63 25.19
C ASN A 156 -24.81 -0.92 25.65
N PHE A 157 -23.86 -0.99 24.71
CA PHE A 157 -22.46 -1.28 25.00
C PHE A 157 -21.80 -0.18 25.84
N SER A 158 -22.11 1.10 25.57
CA SER A 158 -21.56 2.24 26.31
C SER A 158 -21.96 2.31 27.79
N LYS A 159 -22.92 1.48 28.23
CA LYS A 159 -23.30 1.33 29.65
C LYS A 159 -22.30 0.48 30.44
N ASN A 160 -21.42 -0.25 29.77
CA ASN A 160 -20.34 -0.99 30.42
C ASN A 160 -19.34 0.00 31.07
N PRO A 161 -18.88 -0.21 32.31
CA PRO A 161 -17.86 0.64 32.94
C PRO A 161 -16.58 0.80 32.11
N PHE A 162 -16.23 -0.19 31.28
CA PHE A 162 -15.13 -0.08 30.31
C PHE A 162 -15.26 1.12 29.37
N ALA A 163 -16.49 1.49 29.00
CA ALA A 163 -16.75 2.52 27.99
C ALA A 163 -16.63 3.95 28.53
N GLU A 164 -16.73 4.17 29.85
CA GLU A 164 -16.77 5.49 30.49
C GLU A 164 -15.61 6.43 30.06
N PRO A 165 -14.34 5.98 29.97
CA PRO A 165 -13.24 6.84 29.52
C PRO A 165 -13.35 7.29 28.05
N PHE A 166 -14.16 6.60 27.25
CA PHE A 166 -14.32 6.82 25.80
C PHE A 166 -15.60 7.56 25.45
N HIS A 167 -16.50 7.81 26.42
CA HIS A 167 -17.73 8.57 26.18
C HIS A 167 -17.42 9.90 25.49
N ASP A 168 -18.22 10.23 24.48
CA ASP A 168 -18.14 11.50 23.76
C ASP A 168 -16.77 11.73 23.08
N PHE A 169 -16.01 10.66 22.79
CA PHE A 169 -14.64 10.75 22.23
C PHE A 169 -14.53 11.72 21.05
N ASN A 170 -15.53 11.71 20.16
CA ASN A 170 -15.65 12.59 19.00
C ASN A 170 -16.85 13.56 19.10
N ALA A 171 -17.23 14.00 20.30
CA ALA A 171 -18.10 15.16 20.45
C ALA A 171 -17.41 16.42 19.89
N PRO A 172 -18.15 17.41 19.35
CA PRO A 172 -17.57 18.59 18.69
C PRO A 172 -16.51 19.35 19.51
N GLU A 173 -16.69 19.44 20.83
CA GLU A 173 -15.76 20.07 21.77
C GLU A 173 -14.42 19.32 21.92
N ASN A 174 -14.36 18.05 21.53
CA ASN A 174 -13.17 17.20 21.63
C ASN A 174 -12.32 17.22 20.35
N PHE A 175 -12.60 18.06 19.35
CA PHE A 175 -11.79 18.18 18.11
C PHE A 175 -10.59 19.14 18.23
N GLY A 176 -10.22 19.57 19.45
CA GLY A 176 -9.07 20.45 19.67
C GLY A 176 -7.74 19.88 19.14
N THR A 177 -6.95 20.72 18.46
CA THR A 177 -5.70 20.32 17.79
C THR A 177 -4.43 20.88 18.44
N ASP A 178 -4.54 21.57 19.58
CA ASP A 178 -3.38 22.00 20.37
C ASP A 178 -2.67 20.80 21.05
N PHE A 179 -1.48 21.04 21.59
CA PHE A 179 -0.66 20.00 22.21
C PHE A 179 -1.38 19.22 23.32
N ILE A 180 -2.16 19.90 24.17
CA ILE A 180 -2.86 19.26 25.29
C ILE A 180 -4.01 18.41 24.76
N SER A 181 -4.83 18.96 23.86
CA SER A 181 -5.96 18.24 23.27
C SER A 181 -5.51 16.98 22.50
N ARG A 182 -4.44 17.09 21.71
CA ARG A 182 -3.85 15.95 20.98
C ARG A 182 -3.28 14.90 21.93
N THR A 183 -2.57 15.31 22.97
CA THR A 183 -2.01 14.39 23.97
C THR A 183 -3.12 13.65 24.71
N LYS A 184 -4.18 14.35 25.15
CA LYS A 184 -5.35 13.74 25.80
C LYS A 184 -5.99 12.69 24.89
N ARG A 185 -6.22 13.01 23.61
CA ARG A 185 -6.78 12.08 22.63
C ARG A 185 -5.92 10.83 22.48
N LEU A 186 -4.61 11.00 22.23
CA LEU A 186 -3.68 9.89 22.02
C LEU A 186 -3.55 9.01 23.27
N VAL A 187 -3.49 9.59 24.47
CA VAL A 187 -3.43 8.83 25.73
C VAL A 187 -4.72 8.05 25.96
N THR A 188 -5.88 8.68 25.74
CA THR A 188 -7.18 8.01 25.87
C THR A 188 -7.25 6.84 24.90
N PHE A 189 -6.92 7.08 23.63
CA PHE A 189 -6.89 6.05 22.60
C PHE A 189 -5.91 4.90 22.92
N ALA A 190 -4.69 5.22 23.35
CA ALA A 190 -3.68 4.22 23.70
C ALA A 190 -4.12 3.30 24.85
N SER A 191 -5.07 3.75 25.69
CA SER A 191 -5.64 2.93 26.76
C SER A 191 -6.72 1.94 26.27
N PHE A 192 -7.33 2.16 25.10
CA PHE A 192 -8.47 1.39 24.60
C PHE A 192 -8.15 -0.10 24.47
N THR A 193 -7.18 -0.44 23.63
CA THR A 193 -6.86 -1.84 23.32
C THR A 193 -6.39 -2.62 24.56
N PRO A 194 -5.42 -2.13 25.36
CA PRO A 194 -5.01 -2.84 26.58
C PRO A 194 -6.17 -3.06 27.56
N ASN A 195 -7.05 -2.08 27.74
CA ASN A 195 -8.19 -2.19 28.64
C ASN A 195 -9.24 -3.16 28.11
N ALA A 196 -9.51 -3.18 26.80
CA ALA A 196 -10.46 -4.11 26.18
C ALA A 196 -9.99 -5.56 26.37
N ILE A 197 -8.71 -5.81 26.09
CA ILE A 197 -8.08 -7.13 26.23
C ILE A 197 -8.09 -7.58 27.67
N LYS A 198 -7.66 -6.71 28.60
CA LYS A 198 -7.70 -7.00 30.04
C LYS A 198 -9.12 -7.33 30.49
N GLY A 199 -10.09 -6.52 30.09
CA GLY A 199 -11.49 -6.73 30.46
C GLY A 199 -12.07 -8.05 29.95
N ILE A 200 -11.70 -8.46 28.73
CA ILE A 200 -12.11 -9.75 28.16
C ILE A 200 -11.47 -10.93 28.92
N ILE A 201 -10.20 -10.79 29.31
CA ILE A 201 -9.45 -11.82 30.03
C ILE A 201 -9.97 -11.98 31.47
N ASP A 202 -10.18 -10.87 32.20
CA ASP A 202 -10.64 -10.89 33.59
C ASP A 202 -12.17 -11.03 33.74
N GLY A 203 -12.91 -10.93 32.64
CA GLY A 203 -14.36 -11.12 32.57
C GLY A 203 -15.18 -9.88 32.89
N SER A 204 -14.56 -8.72 33.15
CA SER A 204 -15.27 -7.45 33.34
C SER A 204 -15.88 -6.89 32.03
N LEU A 205 -15.36 -7.31 30.87
CA LEU A 205 -15.94 -7.07 29.56
C LEU A 205 -16.36 -8.42 28.95
N ARG A 206 -17.66 -8.64 28.79
CA ARG A 206 -18.17 -9.93 28.29
C ARG A 206 -17.82 -10.09 26.81
N ARG A 207 -17.24 -11.25 26.44
CA ARG A 207 -16.91 -11.59 25.05
C ARG A 207 -18.10 -11.40 24.10
N GLU A 208 -19.27 -11.88 24.51
CA GLU A 208 -20.48 -11.79 23.68
C GLU A 208 -20.91 -10.34 23.44
N GLU A 209 -20.77 -9.43 24.41
CA GLU A 209 -21.08 -8.01 24.21
C GLU A 209 -20.16 -7.37 23.16
N VAL A 210 -18.88 -7.79 23.14
CA VAL A 210 -17.93 -7.33 22.12
C VAL A 210 -18.28 -7.91 20.75
N LEU A 211 -18.56 -9.21 20.68
CA LEU A 211 -18.90 -9.89 19.42
C LEU A 211 -20.23 -9.39 18.85
N GLU A 212 -21.22 -9.04 19.68
CA GLU A 212 -22.47 -8.41 19.22
C GLU A 212 -22.19 -7.10 18.47
N VAL A 213 -21.29 -6.25 18.98
CA VAL A 213 -20.89 -5.01 18.29
C VAL A 213 -20.13 -5.32 16.99
N VAL A 214 -19.18 -6.25 17.02
CA VAL A 214 -18.39 -6.65 15.85
C VAL A 214 -19.28 -7.21 14.75
N ARG A 215 -20.20 -8.12 15.07
CA ARG A 215 -21.15 -8.72 14.12
C ARG A 215 -22.07 -7.66 13.51
N SER A 216 -22.59 -6.75 14.33
CA SER A 216 -23.46 -5.67 13.85
C SER A 216 -22.72 -4.72 12.91
N ALA A 217 -21.48 -4.33 13.24
CA ALA A 217 -20.66 -3.48 12.38
C ALA A 217 -20.24 -4.20 11.09
N TRP A 218 -19.90 -5.50 11.17
CA TRP A 218 -19.59 -6.33 10.01
C TRP A 218 -20.76 -6.43 9.06
N GLU A 219 -21.95 -6.80 9.57
CA GLU A 219 -23.17 -6.88 8.76
C GLU A 219 -23.50 -5.54 8.09
N ASP A 220 -23.36 -4.42 8.79
CA ASP A 220 -23.58 -3.08 8.23
C ASP A 220 -22.57 -2.72 7.12
N THR A 221 -21.29 -3.11 7.28
CA THR A 221 -20.28 -2.96 6.22
C THR A 221 -20.64 -3.79 4.97
N VAL A 222 -21.12 -5.02 5.14
CA VAL A 222 -21.59 -5.84 4.00
C VAL A 222 -22.84 -5.24 3.36
N ASN A 223 -23.80 -4.75 4.16
CA ASN A 223 -24.99 -4.07 3.67
C ASN A 223 -24.63 -2.83 2.84
N ALA A 224 -23.67 -2.02 3.30
CA ALA A 224 -23.17 -0.88 2.56
C ALA A 224 -22.54 -1.30 1.23
N ALA A 225 -21.73 -2.36 1.21
CA ALA A 225 -21.16 -2.88 -0.03
C ALA A 225 -22.27 -3.26 -1.02
N ASP A 226 -23.25 -4.06 -0.60
CA ASP A 226 -24.34 -4.52 -1.48
C ASP A 226 -25.27 -3.41 -1.97
N GLN A 227 -25.52 -2.40 -1.12
CA GLN A 227 -26.34 -1.25 -1.49
C GLN A 227 -25.70 -0.42 -2.61
N PHE A 228 -24.38 -0.26 -2.58
CA PHE A 228 -23.67 0.57 -3.55
C PHE A 228 -23.13 -0.19 -4.76
N ASN A 229 -23.14 -1.53 -4.72
CA ASN A 229 -22.73 -2.35 -5.87
C ASN A 229 -23.64 -2.10 -7.08
N ASP A 230 -23.07 -1.62 -8.17
CA ASP A 230 -23.76 -1.29 -9.41
C ASP A 230 -22.98 -1.90 -10.59
N PRO A 231 -23.11 -3.23 -10.81
CA PRO A 231 -22.35 -3.97 -11.81
C PRO A 231 -22.38 -3.30 -13.19
N GLY A 232 -21.20 -3.16 -13.79
CA GLY A 232 -20.95 -2.48 -15.06
C GLY A 232 -20.66 -0.99 -14.93
N ARG A 233 -20.83 -0.39 -13.74
CA ARG A 233 -20.56 1.05 -13.50
C ARG A 233 -19.70 1.31 -12.27
N PHE A 234 -19.95 0.61 -11.17
CA PHE A 234 -19.19 0.72 -9.92
C PHE A 234 -19.30 -0.57 -9.13
N THR A 235 -18.17 -1.25 -8.89
CA THR A 235 -18.14 -2.52 -8.15
C THR A 235 -17.69 -2.31 -6.72
N THR A 236 -18.41 -2.86 -5.75
CA THR A 236 -17.96 -2.89 -4.36
C THR A 236 -17.53 -4.30 -3.97
N PHE A 237 -16.69 -4.43 -2.96
CA PHE A 237 -16.42 -5.72 -2.31
C PHE A 237 -16.71 -5.63 -0.81
N ALA A 238 -17.29 -6.69 -0.24
CA ALA A 238 -17.24 -6.87 1.20
C ALA A 238 -15.83 -7.29 1.59
N ALA A 239 -15.25 -6.58 2.55
CA ALA A 239 -13.87 -6.78 2.94
C ALA A 239 -13.61 -6.27 4.36
N TYR A 240 -12.49 -6.66 4.93
CA TYR A 240 -12.01 -6.17 6.23
C TYR A 240 -10.48 -6.26 6.29
N GLU A 241 -9.86 -5.59 7.25
CA GLU A 241 -8.43 -5.77 7.52
C GLU A 241 -8.19 -6.73 8.69
N TYR A 242 -7.41 -7.78 8.44
CA TYR A 242 -6.79 -8.60 9.47
C TYR A 242 -5.52 -7.90 9.99
N THR A 243 -5.63 -7.32 11.18
CA THR A 243 -4.64 -6.42 11.79
C THR A 243 -3.79 -7.16 12.82
N THR A 244 -2.56 -7.53 12.49
CA THR A 244 -1.64 -8.21 13.42
C THR A 244 -0.19 -7.75 13.28
N SER A 245 0.64 -8.11 14.26
CA SER A 245 2.07 -7.80 14.28
C SER A 245 2.86 -8.91 14.97
N SER A 246 4.16 -8.95 14.69
CA SER A 246 5.14 -9.65 15.51
C SER A 246 5.32 -8.98 16.88
N ALA A 247 6.07 -9.64 17.77
CA ALA A 247 6.32 -9.15 19.13
C ALA A 247 7.08 -7.82 19.17
N ASP A 248 7.94 -7.57 18.18
CA ASP A 248 8.73 -6.34 18.00
C ASP A 248 8.01 -5.30 17.11
N MET A 249 6.69 -5.41 16.98
CA MET A 249 5.84 -4.49 16.18
C MET A 249 6.11 -4.50 14.67
N GLY A 250 6.62 -5.59 14.12
CA GLY A 250 6.64 -5.80 12.68
C GLY A 250 5.23 -5.98 12.12
N ASN A 251 4.84 -5.12 11.18
CA ASN A 251 3.55 -5.15 10.50
C ASN A 251 3.27 -6.48 9.76
N LEU A 252 2.11 -7.08 10.01
CA LEU A 252 1.64 -8.30 9.35
C LEU A 252 0.17 -8.19 8.94
N HIS A 253 -0.27 -7.00 8.55
CA HIS A 253 -1.66 -6.74 8.16
C HIS A 253 -2.00 -7.37 6.80
N ARG A 254 -3.28 -7.72 6.61
CA ARG A 254 -3.84 -8.15 5.31
C ARG A 254 -5.24 -7.62 5.10
N ASN A 255 -5.54 -7.13 3.90
CA ASN A 255 -6.91 -6.88 3.48
C ASN A 255 -7.53 -8.18 2.95
N VAL A 256 -8.61 -8.65 3.58
CA VAL A 256 -9.33 -9.86 3.17
C VAL A 256 -10.51 -9.45 2.30
N ILE A 257 -10.47 -9.84 1.03
CA ILE A 257 -11.46 -9.47 0.02
C ILE A 257 -12.29 -10.71 -0.34
N PHE A 258 -13.61 -10.62 -0.18
CA PHE A 258 -14.54 -11.68 -0.58
C PHE A 258 -15.02 -11.50 -2.02
N LYS A 259 -15.15 -12.60 -2.76
CA LYS A 259 -15.65 -12.59 -4.14
C LYS A 259 -17.13 -12.20 -4.21
N GLY A 260 -17.93 -12.78 -3.32
CA GLY A 260 -19.37 -12.58 -3.22
C GLY A 260 -19.78 -12.10 -1.82
N THR A 261 -21.07 -11.84 -1.64
CA THR A 261 -21.65 -11.37 -0.35
C THR A 261 -22.84 -12.20 0.12
N GLU A 262 -23.22 -13.20 -0.66
CA GLU A 262 -24.35 -14.10 -0.43
C GLU A 262 -24.14 -15.02 0.77
N ASN A 263 -22.92 -15.48 0.98
CA ASN A 263 -22.54 -16.40 2.05
C ASN A 263 -21.23 -15.88 2.64
N LEU A 264 -21.31 -15.06 3.68
CA LEU A 264 -20.13 -14.54 4.38
C LEU A 264 -20.08 -15.11 5.79
N PRO A 265 -18.90 -15.16 6.43
CA PRO A 265 -18.81 -15.52 7.83
C PRO A 265 -19.61 -14.54 8.70
N ARG A 266 -20.21 -15.05 9.78
CA ARG A 266 -20.99 -14.26 10.75
C ARG A 266 -20.17 -13.12 11.37
N GLU A 267 -18.86 -13.32 11.51
CA GLU A 267 -17.90 -12.33 11.96
C GLU A 267 -16.55 -12.51 11.26
N PRO A 268 -15.74 -11.44 11.11
CA PRO A 268 -14.44 -11.53 10.46
C PRO A 268 -13.40 -12.21 11.37
N PHE A 269 -12.51 -13.01 10.77
CA PHE A 269 -11.32 -13.51 11.46
C PHE A 269 -10.37 -12.35 11.76
N SER A 270 -9.96 -12.23 13.01
CA SER A 270 -9.16 -11.10 13.50
C SER A 270 -8.01 -11.58 14.38
N ARG A 271 -7.11 -10.68 14.75
CA ARG A 271 -6.03 -10.96 15.71
C ARG A 271 -6.50 -11.52 17.05
N ALA A 272 -7.73 -11.22 17.44
CA ALA A 272 -8.34 -11.76 18.65
C ALA A 272 -8.60 -13.29 18.56
N HIS A 273 -8.56 -13.87 17.35
CA HIS A 273 -8.65 -15.31 17.10
C HIS A 273 -7.26 -15.95 17.01
N SER A 274 -6.37 -15.38 16.20
CA SER A 274 -4.96 -15.77 16.15
C SER A 274 -4.11 -14.59 15.64
N PRO A 275 -2.87 -14.40 16.13
CA PRO A 275 -1.92 -13.47 15.53
C PRO A 275 -1.22 -14.03 14.27
N ASN A 276 -1.33 -15.34 14.00
CA ASN A 276 -0.64 -16.03 12.90
C ASN A 276 -1.42 -15.93 11.58
N PRO A 277 -0.86 -15.30 10.51
CA PRO A 277 -1.49 -15.26 9.19
C PRO A 277 -1.80 -16.64 8.59
N GLU A 278 -1.06 -17.69 8.96
CA GLU A 278 -1.32 -19.04 8.47
C GLU A 278 -2.62 -19.64 9.03
N ASP A 279 -3.06 -19.20 10.21
CA ASP A 279 -4.35 -19.60 10.79
C ASP A 279 -5.50 -18.89 10.07
N LEU A 280 -5.31 -17.62 9.68
CA LEU A 280 -6.24 -16.92 8.78
C LEU A 280 -6.41 -17.70 7.48
N TRP A 281 -5.31 -18.14 6.85
CA TRP A 281 -5.37 -18.93 5.62
C TRP A 281 -6.09 -20.28 5.82
N SER A 282 -5.88 -20.96 6.96
CA SER A 282 -6.62 -22.18 7.29
C SER A 282 -8.12 -21.93 7.39
N TRP A 283 -8.51 -20.82 8.05
CA TRP A 283 -9.90 -20.40 8.19
C TRP A 283 -10.53 -20.04 6.84
N MET A 284 -9.79 -19.36 5.96
CA MET A 284 -10.22 -19.07 4.59
C MET A 284 -10.42 -20.36 3.77
N ASP A 285 -9.55 -21.35 3.92
CA ASP A 285 -9.70 -22.65 3.25
C ASP A 285 -10.95 -23.41 3.74
N GLU A 286 -11.26 -23.36 5.03
CA GLU A 286 -12.48 -23.94 5.58
C GLU A 286 -13.73 -23.22 5.03
N LEU A 287 -13.72 -21.89 5.00
CA LEU A 287 -14.79 -21.09 4.40
C LEU A 287 -15.00 -21.41 2.91
N ARG A 288 -13.91 -21.61 2.15
CA ARG A 288 -13.98 -22.02 0.75
C ARG A 288 -14.66 -23.37 0.57
N SER A 289 -14.47 -24.30 1.51
CA SER A 289 -15.20 -25.59 1.51
C SER A 289 -16.72 -25.43 1.70
N LYS A 290 -17.17 -24.28 2.22
CA LYS A 290 -18.58 -23.90 2.38
C LYS A 290 -19.08 -22.97 1.25
N GLY A 291 -18.28 -22.76 0.21
CA GLY A 291 -18.63 -21.91 -0.94
C GLY A 291 -18.31 -20.42 -0.76
N VAL A 292 -17.57 -20.04 0.28
CA VAL A 292 -17.16 -18.64 0.53
C VAL A 292 -15.76 -18.40 -0.01
N GLU A 293 -15.67 -17.71 -1.14
CA GLU A 293 -14.40 -17.46 -1.81
C GLU A 293 -13.78 -16.12 -1.37
N SER A 294 -12.52 -16.17 -0.91
CA SER A 294 -11.76 -15.00 -0.46
C SER A 294 -10.25 -15.09 -0.74
N LEU A 295 -9.62 -13.92 -0.79
CA LEU A 295 -8.16 -13.74 -0.87
C LEU A 295 -7.71 -12.71 0.16
N ALA A 296 -6.46 -12.76 0.56
CA ALA A 296 -5.81 -11.85 1.48
C ALA A 296 -4.70 -11.09 0.74
N ILE A 297 -4.63 -9.78 0.97
CA ILE A 297 -3.64 -8.90 0.35
C ILE A 297 -2.72 -8.38 1.46
N PRO A 298 -1.50 -8.94 1.63
CA PRO A 298 -0.50 -8.35 2.49
C PRO A 298 -0.15 -6.94 2.02
N HIS A 299 0.06 -6.03 2.96
CA HIS A 299 0.37 -4.63 2.68
C HIS A 299 1.35 -4.04 3.71
N ASN A 300 1.91 -2.86 3.43
CA ASN A 300 2.90 -2.18 4.27
C ASN A 300 4.07 -3.10 4.66
N SER A 301 4.55 -3.92 3.73
CA SER A 301 5.63 -4.87 4.01
C SER A 301 6.94 -4.17 4.40
N ASN A 302 7.17 -2.93 3.94
CA ASN A 302 8.27 -2.07 4.36
C ASN A 302 8.30 -1.84 5.88
N ALA A 303 7.15 -1.89 6.56
CA ALA A 303 7.02 -1.73 8.00
C ALA A 303 6.96 -3.08 8.76
N SER A 304 7.20 -4.20 8.06
CA SER A 304 7.06 -5.55 8.63
C SER A 304 8.20 -5.99 9.55
N ASN A 305 9.27 -5.20 9.62
CA ASN A 305 10.51 -5.56 10.31
C ASN A 305 11.11 -6.91 9.84
N GLY A 306 10.90 -7.26 8.57
CA GLY A 306 11.37 -8.50 7.95
C GLY A 306 10.42 -9.68 8.05
N GLU A 307 9.25 -9.51 8.68
CA GLU A 307 8.33 -10.61 8.96
C GLU A 307 7.42 -10.96 7.76
N MET A 308 7.19 -10.03 6.83
CA MET A 308 6.23 -10.26 5.73
C MET A 308 6.69 -11.34 4.75
N PHE A 309 7.99 -11.35 4.44
CA PHE A 309 8.59 -12.19 3.40
C PHE A 309 9.73 -13.06 3.92
N LYS A 310 9.56 -13.64 5.12
CA LYS A 310 10.51 -14.62 5.70
C LYS A 310 10.71 -15.83 4.80
N THR A 311 11.83 -16.53 4.96
CA THR A 311 12.07 -17.81 4.27
C THR A 311 11.69 -19.04 5.11
N THR A 312 10.95 -18.80 6.20
CA THR A 312 10.46 -19.79 7.15
C THR A 312 9.00 -19.53 7.51
N ASP A 313 8.31 -20.57 7.99
CA ASP A 313 6.94 -20.48 8.49
C ASP A 313 6.87 -19.66 9.79
N TRP A 314 5.66 -19.45 10.30
CA TRP A 314 5.40 -18.72 11.54
C TRP A 314 6.20 -19.25 12.75
N ASN A 315 6.47 -20.55 12.78
CA ASN A 315 7.22 -21.22 13.85
C ASN A 315 8.71 -21.36 13.51
N ASP A 316 9.20 -20.61 12.52
CA ASP A 316 10.57 -20.63 12.00
C ASP A 316 11.03 -21.99 11.42
N ASN A 317 10.09 -22.86 11.03
CA ASN A 317 10.44 -24.06 10.29
C ASN A 317 10.68 -23.74 8.81
N PRO A 318 11.54 -24.49 8.11
CA PRO A 318 11.63 -24.42 6.66
C PRO A 318 10.27 -24.68 6.00
N PHE A 319 9.99 -23.93 4.93
CA PHE A 319 8.78 -24.16 4.14
C PHE A 319 8.75 -25.57 3.54
N ASN A 320 7.54 -26.05 3.27
CA ASN A 320 7.28 -27.23 2.48
C ASN A 320 6.30 -26.90 1.36
N GLU A 321 6.08 -27.84 0.44
CA GLU A 321 5.17 -27.66 -0.69
C GLU A 321 3.75 -27.28 -0.26
N ALA A 322 3.25 -27.85 0.85
CA ALA A 322 1.92 -27.53 1.38
C ALA A 322 1.82 -26.07 1.83
N TYR A 323 2.86 -25.52 2.47
CA TYR A 323 2.95 -24.10 2.79
C TYR A 323 2.90 -23.24 1.53
N VAL A 324 3.73 -23.56 0.53
CA VAL A 324 3.81 -22.80 -0.73
C VAL A 324 2.45 -22.75 -1.41
N GLN A 325 1.77 -23.89 -1.56
CA GLN A 325 0.44 -23.94 -2.17
C GLN A 325 -0.62 -23.21 -1.35
N LYS A 326 -0.54 -23.27 -0.01
CA LYS A 326 -1.46 -22.57 0.87
C LYS A 326 -1.29 -21.05 0.76
N ARG A 327 -0.07 -20.54 0.69
CA ARG A 327 0.19 -19.12 0.50
C ARG A 327 -0.23 -18.65 -0.87
N LEU A 328 0.19 -19.31 -1.95
CA LEU A 328 -0.17 -18.91 -3.33
C LEU A 328 -1.69 -18.83 -3.55
N ARG A 329 -2.45 -19.74 -2.93
CA ARG A 329 -3.91 -19.72 -2.98
C ARG A 329 -4.53 -18.59 -2.17
N ASN A 330 -3.96 -18.19 -1.03
CA ASN A 330 -4.59 -17.20 -0.15
C ASN A 330 -4.05 -15.78 -0.36
N GLU A 331 -2.80 -15.60 -0.77
CA GLU A 331 -2.13 -14.32 -1.01
C GLU A 331 -1.59 -14.22 -2.46
N PRO A 332 -2.46 -14.23 -3.49
CA PRO A 332 -2.01 -14.18 -4.88
C PRO A 332 -1.45 -12.81 -5.30
N ILE A 333 -1.75 -11.75 -4.55
CA ILE A 333 -1.35 -10.36 -4.85
C ILE A 333 -0.90 -9.66 -3.57
N VAL A 334 -0.03 -8.66 -3.70
CA VAL A 334 0.50 -7.84 -2.61
C VAL A 334 0.36 -6.35 -2.92
N GLU A 335 0.08 -5.56 -1.90
CA GLU A 335 0.08 -4.10 -1.99
C GLU A 335 1.50 -3.56 -1.77
N ILE A 336 2.09 -2.99 -2.81
CA ILE A 336 3.48 -2.51 -2.81
C ILE A 336 3.60 -1.00 -2.61
N THR A 337 2.49 -0.25 -2.67
CA THR A 337 2.51 1.21 -2.51
C THR A 337 1.21 1.70 -1.89
N GLN A 338 1.32 2.52 -0.86
CA GLN A 338 0.22 3.20 -0.18
C GLN A 338 0.74 4.42 0.60
N ILE A 339 -0.11 5.06 1.41
CA ILE A 339 0.22 6.32 2.11
C ILE A 339 1.48 6.25 2.98
N LYS A 340 1.75 5.13 3.64
CA LYS A 340 2.99 4.86 4.40
C LYS A 340 4.09 4.28 3.50
N GLY A 341 4.24 4.84 2.31
CA GLY A 341 5.36 4.57 1.40
C GLY A 341 5.25 3.32 0.53
N THR A 342 6.35 3.07 -0.19
CA THR A 342 6.48 2.01 -1.19
C THR A 342 7.40 0.89 -0.69
N SER A 343 7.02 -0.36 -0.96
CA SER A 343 7.72 -1.58 -0.59
C SER A 343 8.14 -2.45 -1.78
N GLU A 344 8.23 -1.85 -2.97
CA GLU A 344 8.75 -2.51 -4.17
C GLU A 344 10.22 -2.93 -4.01
N THR A 345 11.11 -1.96 -3.76
CA THR A 345 12.53 -2.21 -3.40
C THR A 345 13.08 -1.11 -2.48
N HIS A 346 14.35 -1.23 -2.11
CA HIS A 346 15.12 -0.26 -1.32
C HIS A 346 16.52 -0.05 -1.93
N PRO A 347 17.13 1.15 -1.85
CA PRO A 347 18.49 1.39 -2.35
C PRO A 347 19.57 0.43 -1.88
N ILE A 348 19.47 -0.01 -0.62
CA ILE A 348 20.40 -0.99 -0.01
C ILE A 348 20.28 -2.37 -0.67
N LEU A 349 19.09 -2.73 -1.16
CA LEU A 349 18.84 -4.00 -1.85
C LEU A 349 19.15 -3.90 -3.35
N SER A 350 18.83 -2.76 -3.94
CA SER A 350 18.85 -2.54 -5.40
C SER A 350 19.79 -1.40 -5.78
N THR A 351 21.09 -1.61 -5.56
CA THR A 351 22.13 -0.58 -5.78
C THR A 351 22.31 -0.14 -7.24
N ARG A 352 21.70 -0.87 -8.19
CA ARG A 352 21.70 -0.55 -9.64
C ARG A 352 20.41 0.12 -10.12
N ASP A 353 19.46 0.36 -9.23
CA ASP A 353 18.19 1.02 -9.53
C ASP A 353 18.19 2.42 -8.90
N GLU A 354 18.43 3.43 -9.73
CA GLU A 354 18.47 4.84 -9.34
C GLU A 354 17.11 5.34 -8.82
N TRP A 355 16.03 4.59 -9.06
CA TRP A 355 14.68 4.93 -8.61
C TRP A 355 14.21 4.11 -7.40
N ALA A 356 15.10 3.31 -6.80
CA ALA A 356 14.80 2.47 -5.64
C ALA A 356 14.44 3.28 -4.37
N GLY A 357 14.80 4.57 -4.31
CA GLY A 357 14.52 5.46 -3.17
C GLY A 357 13.14 6.14 -3.18
N PHE A 358 12.17 5.61 -3.93
CA PHE A 358 10.84 6.22 -4.10
C PHE A 358 9.96 6.02 -2.87
N GLU A 359 9.47 7.14 -2.29
CA GLU A 359 8.55 7.20 -1.15
C GLU A 359 8.86 6.14 -0.07
N ILE A 360 10.11 6.09 0.40
CA ILE A 360 10.50 5.19 1.50
C ILE A 360 9.91 5.70 2.81
N ALA A 361 9.07 4.87 3.43
CA ALA A 361 8.66 5.04 4.83
C ALA A 361 9.43 4.02 5.69
N PRO A 362 10.38 4.47 6.53
CA PRO A 362 11.41 3.61 7.12
C PRO A 362 11.03 2.99 8.47
N TYR A 363 9.90 3.41 9.03
CA TYR A 363 9.50 3.07 10.40
C TYR A 363 8.49 1.91 10.45
N ARG A 364 8.44 1.24 11.60
CA ARG A 364 7.40 0.25 11.91
C ARG A 364 6.04 0.94 12.13
N VAL A 365 4.94 0.20 11.94
CA VAL A 365 3.60 0.78 12.16
C VAL A 365 3.42 1.10 13.64
N ALA A 366 2.92 2.30 13.94
CA ALA A 366 2.71 2.82 15.30
C ALA A 366 3.98 2.89 16.19
N ALA A 367 5.18 2.88 15.58
CA ALA A 367 6.44 3.08 16.29
C ALA A 367 7.43 3.93 15.47
N ALA A 368 8.27 4.72 16.14
CA ALA A 368 9.37 5.46 15.51
C ALA A 368 10.65 4.60 15.35
N ALA A 369 10.54 3.29 15.61
CA ALA A 369 11.62 2.34 15.39
C ALA A 369 11.77 2.05 13.90
N LEU A 370 13.03 1.94 13.43
CA LEU A 370 13.31 1.51 12.07
C LEU A 370 12.81 0.07 11.85
N SER A 371 12.23 -0.14 10.68
CA SER A 371 11.91 -1.46 10.15
C SER A 371 13.12 -2.03 9.43
N LYS A 372 13.43 -3.32 9.65
CA LYS A 372 14.45 -4.04 8.90
C LYS A 372 14.10 -4.06 7.40
N ILE A 373 15.13 -3.88 6.59
CA ILE A 373 15.02 -3.89 5.13
C ILE A 373 14.89 -5.33 4.62
N ASP A 374 15.74 -6.23 5.11
CA ASP A 374 15.71 -7.64 4.74
C ASP A 374 14.38 -8.30 5.14
N GLY A 375 13.71 -8.96 4.20
CA GLY A 375 12.40 -9.60 4.39
C GLY A 375 11.18 -8.65 4.29
N SER A 376 11.39 -7.37 3.97
CA SER A 376 10.33 -6.34 3.94
C SER A 376 9.94 -5.86 2.54
N TYR A 377 10.72 -6.19 1.49
CA TYR A 377 10.52 -5.65 0.13
C TYR A 377 10.16 -6.73 -0.90
N ALA A 378 9.20 -6.40 -1.77
CA ALA A 378 8.58 -7.34 -2.70
C ALA A 378 9.57 -7.88 -3.76
N ARG A 379 10.47 -7.03 -4.30
CA ARG A 379 11.48 -7.47 -5.26
C ARG A 379 12.43 -8.50 -4.65
N GLN A 380 12.88 -8.25 -3.43
CA GLN A 380 13.71 -9.21 -2.68
C GLN A 380 12.94 -10.51 -2.39
N ALA A 381 11.66 -10.42 -2.03
CA ALA A 381 10.82 -11.60 -1.82
C ALA A 381 10.74 -12.47 -3.09
N MET A 382 10.56 -11.87 -4.26
CA MET A 382 10.55 -12.61 -5.53
C MET A 382 11.90 -13.29 -5.82
N LEU A 383 13.03 -12.62 -5.55
CA LEU A 383 14.38 -13.23 -5.68
C LEU A 383 14.56 -14.39 -4.70
N ASN A 384 14.19 -14.21 -3.42
CA ASN A 384 14.21 -15.28 -2.42
C ASN A 384 13.31 -16.46 -2.83
N GLY A 385 12.20 -16.18 -3.50
CA GLY A 385 11.31 -17.17 -4.08
C GLY A 385 12.00 -18.05 -5.12
N LEU A 386 12.83 -17.47 -6.01
CA LEU A 386 13.65 -18.23 -6.96
C LEU A 386 14.65 -19.15 -6.24
N THR A 387 15.28 -18.65 -5.18
CA THR A 387 16.21 -19.44 -4.36
C THR A 387 15.52 -20.64 -3.69
N LEU A 388 14.34 -20.44 -3.12
CA LEU A 388 13.56 -21.51 -2.49
C LEU A 388 13.12 -22.56 -3.53
N GLU A 389 12.75 -22.11 -4.73
CA GLU A 389 12.38 -22.99 -5.84
C GLU A 389 13.54 -23.88 -6.30
N GLN A 390 14.73 -23.30 -6.47
CA GLN A 390 15.94 -24.05 -6.85
C GLN A 390 16.36 -25.08 -5.78
N GLN A 391 16.02 -24.82 -4.51
CA GLN A 391 16.21 -25.76 -3.39
C GLN A 391 15.18 -26.90 -3.36
N GLY A 392 14.21 -26.93 -4.28
CA GLY A 392 13.16 -27.95 -4.37
C GLY A 392 11.99 -27.74 -3.41
N ILE A 393 11.85 -26.56 -2.81
CA ILE A 393 10.78 -26.23 -1.85
C ILE A 393 9.52 -25.71 -2.57
N GLY A 394 9.73 -25.02 -3.70
CA GLY A 394 8.71 -24.24 -4.42
C GLY A 394 8.80 -22.75 -4.10
N ASN A 395 8.08 -21.94 -4.88
CA ASN A 395 8.17 -20.48 -4.81
C ASN A 395 6.90 -19.85 -4.18
N PRO A 396 6.93 -19.42 -2.90
CA PRO A 396 5.78 -18.81 -2.25
C PRO A 396 5.55 -17.33 -2.63
N TYR A 397 6.46 -16.74 -3.42
CA TYR A 397 6.51 -15.31 -3.71
C TYR A 397 6.18 -14.96 -5.16
N GLN A 398 5.39 -15.81 -5.84
CA GLN A 398 4.91 -15.58 -7.21
C GLN A 398 3.62 -14.73 -7.24
N PHE A 399 3.60 -13.61 -6.51
CA PHE A 399 2.43 -12.74 -6.40
C PHE A 399 2.35 -11.69 -7.52
N GLY A 400 1.15 -11.14 -7.75
CA GLY A 400 0.94 -9.89 -8.48
C GLY A 400 1.06 -8.67 -7.56
N VAL A 401 1.07 -7.46 -8.13
CA VAL A 401 1.25 -6.22 -7.36
C VAL A 401 0.12 -5.21 -7.58
N ILE A 402 -0.32 -4.58 -6.50
CA ILE A 402 -1.30 -3.49 -6.50
C ILE A 402 -0.82 -2.31 -5.65
N GLY A 403 -1.47 -1.15 -5.78
CA GLY A 403 -1.42 -0.06 -4.80
C GLY A 403 -2.75 0.07 -4.08
N SER A 404 -2.80 0.90 -3.03
CA SER A 404 -4.06 1.30 -2.37
C SER A 404 -3.82 2.52 -1.47
N SER A 405 -4.84 2.99 -0.75
CA SER A 405 -4.70 4.21 0.05
C SER A 405 -4.26 3.99 1.48
N ASP A 406 -4.85 3.02 2.18
CA ASP A 406 -4.77 2.89 3.64
C ASP A 406 -5.24 4.17 4.36
N THR A 407 -6.25 4.85 3.79
CA THR A 407 -6.82 6.06 4.41
C THR A 407 -7.57 5.72 5.69
N HIS A 408 -7.52 6.62 6.67
CA HIS A 408 -8.30 6.50 7.91
C HIS A 408 -9.41 7.55 8.01
N GLN A 409 -9.85 8.07 6.86
CA GLN A 409 -10.78 9.19 6.75
C GLN A 409 -11.99 8.85 5.85
N ALA A 410 -12.25 7.57 5.61
CA ALA A 410 -13.25 7.02 4.68
C ALA A 410 -13.04 7.36 3.18
N GLY A 411 -11.96 8.07 2.85
CA GLY A 411 -11.59 8.46 1.51
C GLY A 411 -10.20 9.07 1.48
N THR A 412 -9.57 9.09 0.32
CA THR A 412 -8.23 9.66 0.10
C THR A 412 -8.24 10.57 -1.12
N GLU A 413 -7.39 11.59 -1.11
CA GLU A 413 -7.02 12.35 -2.30
C GLU A 413 -5.66 11.82 -2.76
N ASN A 414 -5.62 11.15 -3.92
CA ASN A 414 -4.39 10.56 -4.49
C ASN A 414 -3.59 11.55 -5.35
N ASP A 415 -4.02 12.80 -5.37
CA ASP A 415 -3.38 13.91 -6.08
C ASP A 415 -2.48 14.67 -5.10
N GLU A 416 -1.20 14.87 -5.47
CA GLU A 416 -0.20 15.52 -4.62
C GLU A 416 -0.59 16.97 -4.23
N ASP A 417 -1.35 17.70 -5.05
CA ASP A 417 -1.81 19.05 -4.73
C ASP A 417 -2.95 19.08 -3.68
N ALA A 418 -3.76 18.02 -3.66
CA ALA A 418 -4.96 17.86 -2.85
C ALA A 418 -4.69 17.02 -1.60
N PHE A 419 -3.48 16.50 -1.43
CA PHE A 419 -3.09 15.60 -0.35
C PHE A 419 -3.63 16.01 1.03
N VAL A 420 -4.32 15.07 1.67
CA VAL A 420 -5.00 15.26 2.96
C VAL A 420 -4.38 14.44 4.10
N SER A 421 -3.31 13.69 3.83
CA SER A 421 -2.73 12.71 4.75
C SER A 421 -3.75 11.64 5.20
N LYS A 422 -3.46 10.87 6.25
CA LYS A 422 -4.35 9.80 6.73
C LYS A 422 -4.92 9.99 8.13
N LEU A 423 -4.25 10.76 9.01
CA LEU A 423 -4.52 10.76 10.45
C LEU A 423 -5.59 11.77 10.88
N GLY A 424 -6.54 12.14 10.01
CA GLY A 424 -7.68 12.97 10.39
C GLY A 424 -7.26 14.29 11.03
N VAL A 425 -7.83 14.55 12.22
CA VAL A 425 -7.54 15.76 13.01
C VAL A 425 -6.07 15.89 13.44
N LEU A 426 -5.27 14.83 13.33
CA LEU A 426 -3.86 14.81 13.70
C LEU A 426 -2.90 15.20 12.56
N SER A 427 -3.38 15.24 11.31
CA SER A 427 -2.57 15.54 10.10
C SER A 427 -3.28 16.39 9.05
N GLY A 428 -4.50 16.86 9.30
CA GLY A 428 -5.32 17.57 8.32
C GLY A 428 -4.79 18.95 7.91
N GLN A 429 -3.91 19.58 8.69
CA GLN A 429 -3.30 20.88 8.38
C GLN A 429 -1.81 20.74 7.95
N PRO A 430 -1.29 21.61 7.06
CA PRO A 430 0.10 21.55 6.59
C PRO A 430 1.17 21.39 7.70
N TRP A 431 1.05 22.14 8.79
CA TRP A 431 1.98 22.05 9.92
C TRP A 431 1.85 20.75 10.72
N GLN A 432 0.65 20.16 10.76
CA GLN A 432 0.39 18.90 11.44
C GLN A 432 1.01 17.71 10.70
N ARG A 433 1.07 17.77 9.36
CA ARG A 433 1.76 16.78 8.53
C ARG A 433 3.22 17.10 8.22
N GLY A 434 3.70 18.24 8.71
CA GLY A 434 5.13 18.57 8.74
C GLY A 434 5.67 19.30 7.52
N SER A 435 4.80 19.82 6.64
CA SER A 435 5.21 20.64 5.49
C SER A 435 5.68 22.03 5.90
N THR A 436 5.02 22.62 6.90
CA THR A 436 5.26 24.00 7.36
C THR A 436 5.61 24.03 8.85
N PRO A 437 6.33 25.07 9.31
CA PRO A 437 6.76 25.13 10.71
C PRO A 437 5.60 25.46 11.66
N ILE A 438 5.68 24.95 12.88
CA ILE A 438 4.81 25.34 13.99
C ILE A 438 5.26 26.70 14.50
N THR A 439 4.49 27.75 14.20
CA THR A 439 4.89 29.14 14.46
C THR A 439 4.63 29.59 15.91
N GLY A 440 5.34 30.65 16.31
CA GLY A 440 5.14 31.33 17.60
C GLY A 440 5.57 30.51 18.83
N ILE A 441 5.05 30.91 20.00
CA ILE A 441 5.38 30.28 21.29
C ILE A 441 4.91 28.82 21.34
N ASN A 442 3.85 28.49 20.60
CA ASN A 442 3.28 27.16 20.51
C ASN A 442 4.28 26.13 19.98
N GLY A 443 5.11 26.49 18.99
CA GLY A 443 6.13 25.59 18.45
C GLY A 443 7.17 25.20 19.50
N GLN A 444 7.69 26.17 20.26
CA GLN A 444 8.67 25.89 21.32
C GLN A 444 8.05 25.08 22.46
N LEU A 445 6.83 25.43 22.89
CA LEU A 445 6.10 24.67 23.91
C LEU A 445 5.85 23.23 23.47
N THR A 446 5.47 23.01 22.22
CA THR A 446 5.24 21.67 21.65
C THR A 446 6.53 20.85 21.64
N TYR A 447 7.64 21.42 21.14
CA TYR A 447 8.93 20.73 21.07
C TYR A 447 9.46 20.35 22.47
N TYR A 448 9.54 21.31 23.39
CA TYR A 448 10.07 21.05 24.74
C TYR A 448 9.11 20.22 25.59
N GLY A 449 7.80 20.43 25.44
CA GLY A 449 6.76 19.63 26.09
C GLY A 449 6.83 18.18 25.66
N ASN A 450 6.93 17.92 24.34
CA ASN A 450 7.12 16.58 23.81
C ASN A 450 8.41 15.94 24.35
N LYS A 451 9.54 16.63 24.27
CA LYS A 451 10.83 16.12 24.73
C LYS A 451 10.83 15.76 26.22
N LEU A 452 10.16 16.56 27.05
CA LEU A 452 9.99 16.28 28.47
C LEU A 452 9.10 15.04 28.68
N LEU A 453 7.93 15.00 28.04
CA LEU A 453 7.00 13.88 28.18
C LEU A 453 7.62 12.56 27.71
N SER A 454 8.25 12.52 26.53
CA SER A 454 8.87 11.31 25.99
C SER A 454 10.09 10.84 26.79
N THR A 455 10.73 11.72 27.56
CA THR A 455 11.82 11.36 28.48
C THR A 455 11.28 10.77 29.78
N LEU A 456 10.18 11.32 30.32
CA LEU A 456 9.57 10.85 31.56
C LEU A 456 8.71 9.59 31.36
N PHE A 457 8.10 9.46 30.18
CA PHE A 457 7.21 8.37 29.80
C PHE A 457 7.62 7.85 28.41
N PRO A 458 8.68 7.02 28.35
CA PRO A 458 9.10 6.40 27.10
C PRO A 458 7.96 5.60 26.46
N SER A 459 7.86 5.68 25.13
CA SER A 459 6.86 4.94 24.37
C SER A 459 7.39 4.59 22.98
N PRO A 460 6.76 3.64 22.27
CA PRO A 460 7.14 3.28 20.90
C PRO A 460 7.08 4.45 19.90
N LEU A 461 6.33 5.51 20.19
CA LEU A 461 6.24 6.71 19.33
C LEU A 461 7.55 7.53 19.28
N GLY A 462 8.53 7.20 20.12
CA GLY A 462 9.84 7.83 20.15
C GLY A 462 9.85 9.24 20.74
N LYS A 463 11.01 9.89 20.64
CA LYS A 463 11.32 11.22 21.16
C LYS A 463 11.20 12.30 20.08
N ASN A 464 11.24 11.90 18.80
CA ASN A 464 11.36 12.80 17.64
C ASN A 464 10.03 13.08 16.90
N MET A 465 8.88 13.00 17.61
CA MET A 465 7.58 13.43 17.04
C MET A 465 7.57 14.91 16.59
N TYR A 466 8.45 15.74 17.18
CA TYR A 466 8.69 17.11 16.74
C TYR A 466 10.20 17.37 16.67
N VAL A 467 10.66 17.95 15.56
CA VAL A 467 12.07 18.17 15.24
C VAL A 467 12.36 19.66 15.04
N LYS A 468 13.63 20.06 15.18
CA LYS A 468 14.10 21.42 14.85
C LYS A 468 14.97 21.40 13.61
N ILE A 469 14.55 22.13 12.59
CA ILE A 469 15.25 22.28 11.30
C ILE A 469 15.40 23.77 11.04
N ASP A 470 16.63 24.24 10.88
CA ASP A 470 16.97 25.65 10.71
C ASP A 470 16.33 26.59 11.76
N GLY A 471 16.26 26.10 13.01
CA GLY A 471 15.68 26.83 14.15
C GLY A 471 14.15 26.79 14.24
N ASN A 472 13.47 26.31 13.21
CA ASN A 472 12.02 26.15 13.16
C ASN A 472 11.60 24.76 13.67
N VAL A 473 10.42 24.68 14.30
CA VAL A 473 9.87 23.43 14.81
C VAL A 473 8.94 22.83 13.77
N TYR A 474 9.13 21.55 13.43
CA TYR A 474 8.28 20.80 12.52
C TYR A 474 7.77 19.52 13.18
N THR A 475 6.66 18.99 12.67
CA THR A 475 6.27 17.59 12.93
C THR A 475 7.30 16.66 12.30
N GLY A 476 7.77 15.65 13.06
CA GLY A 476 8.78 14.68 12.64
C GLY A 476 8.24 13.24 12.57
N SER A 477 9.15 12.26 12.68
CA SER A 477 8.83 10.81 12.63
C SER A 477 8.18 10.39 11.29
N SER A 478 7.18 9.51 11.31
CA SER A 478 6.57 8.91 10.12
C SER A 478 5.66 9.85 9.31
N VAL A 479 5.05 10.86 9.94
CA VAL A 479 4.01 11.68 9.26
C VAL A 479 4.55 12.41 8.02
N PRO A 480 5.75 13.04 8.05
CA PRO A 480 6.33 13.68 6.86
C PRO A 480 6.74 12.70 5.76
N THR A 481 6.90 11.41 6.07
CA THR A 481 7.28 10.37 5.09
C THR A 481 6.08 9.74 4.40
N TYR A 482 4.86 10.21 4.67
CA TYR A 482 3.68 9.74 3.97
C TYR A 482 3.63 10.30 2.54
N GLY A 483 3.15 9.51 1.57
CA GLY A 483 2.93 9.91 0.18
C GLY A 483 1.43 10.04 -0.15
N ALA A 484 1.06 10.54 -1.34
CA ALA A 484 -0.35 10.65 -1.74
C ALA A 484 -1.10 9.31 -1.94
N SER A 485 -0.43 8.18 -1.67
CA SER A 485 -0.97 6.80 -1.75
C SER A 485 -1.17 6.29 -3.17
N GLY A 486 -1.44 4.99 -3.32
CA GLY A 486 -1.57 4.35 -4.61
C GLY A 486 -2.99 3.93 -4.99
N LEU A 487 -3.14 3.45 -6.20
CA LEU A 487 -4.37 2.82 -6.69
C LEU A 487 -4.15 1.34 -7.00
N ALA A 488 -5.19 0.55 -6.73
CA ALA A 488 -5.31 -0.80 -7.26
C ALA A 488 -5.84 -0.69 -8.68
N ALA A 489 -5.19 -1.33 -9.64
CA ALA A 489 -5.68 -1.37 -11.01
C ALA A 489 -5.69 -2.79 -11.56
N VAL A 490 -6.69 -3.10 -12.39
CA VAL A 490 -6.91 -4.44 -12.96
C VAL A 490 -7.22 -4.38 -14.44
N TRP A 491 -6.79 -5.40 -15.18
CA TRP A 491 -7.30 -5.66 -16.52
C TRP A 491 -8.41 -6.71 -16.45
N ALA A 492 -9.65 -6.26 -16.61
CA ALA A 492 -10.83 -7.11 -16.50
C ALA A 492 -11.75 -6.94 -17.72
N GLU A 493 -12.49 -7.99 -18.04
CA GLU A 493 -13.47 -8.02 -19.13
C GLU A 493 -14.65 -7.08 -18.84
N GLU A 494 -15.05 -6.95 -17.57
CA GLU A 494 -16.17 -6.13 -17.12
C GLU A 494 -15.91 -5.51 -15.74
N ASN A 495 -16.56 -4.37 -15.45
CA ASN A 495 -16.62 -3.83 -14.10
C ASN A 495 -17.65 -4.58 -13.25
N THR A 496 -17.35 -5.83 -12.90
CA THR A 496 -18.17 -6.68 -12.02
C THR A 496 -17.32 -7.37 -10.97
N ARG A 497 -17.92 -7.75 -9.83
CA ARG A 497 -17.24 -8.53 -8.79
C ARG A 497 -16.55 -9.77 -9.38
N ASP A 498 -17.25 -10.54 -10.19
CA ASP A 498 -16.71 -11.77 -10.80
C ASP A 498 -15.51 -11.52 -11.71
N SER A 499 -15.60 -10.55 -12.62
CA SER A 499 -14.53 -10.28 -13.60
C SER A 499 -13.31 -9.65 -12.92
N ILE A 500 -13.50 -8.67 -12.04
CA ILE A 500 -12.42 -8.02 -11.27
C ILE A 500 -11.77 -9.00 -10.31
N TYR A 501 -12.54 -9.80 -9.57
CA TYR A 501 -11.97 -10.81 -8.67
C TYR A 501 -11.20 -11.89 -9.42
N SER A 502 -11.68 -12.28 -10.60
CA SER A 502 -10.94 -13.19 -11.48
C SER A 502 -9.62 -12.57 -11.96
N ALA A 503 -9.57 -11.24 -12.14
CA ALA A 503 -8.34 -10.50 -12.47
C ALA A 503 -7.33 -10.53 -11.32
N PHE A 504 -7.79 -10.34 -10.07
CA PHE A 504 -6.98 -10.52 -8.87
C PHE A 504 -6.38 -11.93 -8.81
N ARG A 505 -7.20 -12.97 -9.05
CA ARG A 505 -6.77 -14.38 -9.01
C ARG A 505 -5.73 -14.73 -10.07
N ARG A 506 -5.89 -14.24 -11.30
CA ARG A 506 -4.91 -14.44 -12.38
C ARG A 506 -3.73 -13.47 -12.32
N LYS A 507 -3.69 -12.57 -11.32
CA LYS A 507 -2.65 -11.57 -11.10
C LYS A 507 -2.46 -10.60 -12.26
N GLU A 508 -3.51 -10.38 -13.07
CA GLU A 508 -3.48 -9.39 -14.15
C GLU A 508 -3.86 -8.01 -13.61
N VAL A 509 -3.03 -7.57 -12.67
CA VAL A 509 -3.21 -6.37 -11.85
C VAL A 509 -1.94 -5.54 -11.85
N PHE A 510 -2.06 -4.24 -11.61
CA PHE A 510 -0.92 -3.34 -11.52
C PHE A 510 -1.13 -2.30 -10.43
N ALA A 511 -0.03 -1.74 -9.95
CA ALA A 511 -0.01 -0.67 -8.97
C ALA A 511 0.24 0.66 -9.66
N THR A 512 -0.40 1.74 -9.20
CA THR A 512 0.04 3.11 -9.49
C THR A 512 0.31 3.85 -8.18
N SER A 513 1.23 4.80 -8.18
CA SER A 513 1.59 5.59 -7.00
C SER A 513 0.75 6.85 -6.78
N GLY A 514 -0.34 7.01 -7.55
CA GLY A 514 -1.29 8.11 -7.43
C GLY A 514 -2.07 8.30 -8.74
N PRO A 515 -1.43 8.82 -9.81
CA PRO A 515 -2.08 9.01 -11.11
C PRO A 515 -2.60 7.71 -11.72
N ARG A 516 -3.62 7.79 -12.58
CA ARG A 516 -4.21 6.67 -13.32
C ARG A 516 -3.41 6.32 -14.58
N LEU A 517 -2.10 6.15 -14.42
CA LEU A 517 -1.23 5.58 -15.44
C LEU A 517 -1.75 4.20 -15.85
N ARG A 518 -1.63 3.82 -17.12
CA ARG A 518 -1.94 2.47 -17.60
C ARG A 518 -0.65 1.77 -17.96
N ILE A 519 -0.55 0.48 -17.64
CA ILE A 519 0.56 -0.37 -18.09
C ILE A 519 0.08 -1.77 -18.44
N ARG A 520 0.57 -2.30 -19.56
CA ARG A 520 0.43 -3.70 -19.99
C ARG A 520 1.81 -4.30 -20.19
N LEU A 521 1.93 -5.56 -19.83
CA LEU A 521 3.11 -6.39 -20.12
C LEU A 521 2.62 -7.75 -20.62
N PHE A 522 3.18 -8.19 -21.74
CA PHE A 522 3.03 -9.53 -22.29
C PHE A 522 4.39 -10.14 -22.57
N ALA A 523 4.47 -11.47 -22.58
CA ALA A 523 5.64 -12.20 -23.05
C ALA A 523 5.22 -13.37 -23.96
N GLY A 524 5.96 -13.59 -25.05
CA GLY A 524 5.68 -14.67 -25.99
C GLY A 524 6.76 -14.81 -27.07
N TYR A 525 6.80 -15.97 -27.72
CA TYR A 525 7.83 -16.29 -28.72
C TYR A 525 7.49 -15.83 -30.15
N ASP A 526 6.20 -15.57 -30.44
CA ASP A 526 5.72 -15.18 -31.78
C ASP A 526 5.15 -13.75 -31.78
N PHE A 527 5.85 -12.82 -31.14
CA PHE A 527 5.49 -11.40 -31.14
C PHE A 527 6.21 -10.66 -32.27
N ALA A 528 5.44 -9.84 -32.99
CA ALA A 528 5.95 -9.04 -34.10
C ALA A 528 5.84 -7.54 -33.79
N GLN A 529 6.80 -6.74 -34.27
CA GLN A 529 6.82 -5.28 -34.07
C GLN A 529 5.51 -4.60 -34.51
N THR A 530 4.85 -5.15 -35.53
CA THR A 530 3.57 -4.66 -36.05
C THR A 530 2.44 -4.71 -35.02
N MET A 531 2.53 -5.56 -33.99
CA MET A 531 1.53 -5.67 -32.93
C MET A 531 1.44 -4.42 -32.05
N LEU A 532 2.48 -3.56 -32.03
CA LEU A 532 2.44 -2.31 -31.26
C LEU A 532 1.48 -1.27 -31.85
N THR A 533 1.21 -1.35 -33.15
CA THR A 533 0.39 -0.36 -33.87
C THR A 533 -0.84 -0.97 -34.54
N ALA A 534 -0.95 -2.30 -34.58
CA ALA A 534 -2.10 -3.01 -35.12
C ALA A 534 -3.34 -2.80 -34.22
N PRO A 535 -4.54 -2.55 -34.82
CA PRO A 535 -5.77 -2.41 -34.04
C PRO A 535 -6.11 -3.62 -33.16
N ASP A 536 -5.73 -4.82 -33.61
CA ASP A 536 -5.91 -6.11 -32.93
C ASP A 536 -4.62 -6.58 -32.22
N GLY A 537 -3.64 -5.70 -32.04
CA GLY A 537 -2.32 -6.05 -31.51
C GLY A 537 -2.35 -6.63 -30.08
N VAL A 538 -3.22 -6.10 -29.22
CA VAL A 538 -3.44 -6.61 -27.85
C VAL A 538 -4.11 -7.99 -27.88
N GLU A 539 -5.06 -8.21 -28.78
CA GLU A 539 -5.76 -9.49 -28.95
C GLU A 539 -4.80 -10.57 -29.47
N GLN A 540 -3.91 -10.19 -30.40
CA GLN A 540 -2.79 -11.03 -30.82
C GLN A 540 -1.86 -11.35 -29.64
N ALA A 541 -1.52 -10.39 -28.77
CA ALA A 541 -0.66 -10.63 -27.61
C ALA A 541 -1.28 -11.63 -26.62
N TYR A 542 -2.59 -11.53 -26.35
CA TYR A 542 -3.32 -12.49 -25.53
C TYR A 542 -3.38 -13.90 -26.14
N SER A 543 -3.49 -14.02 -27.47
CA SER A 543 -3.59 -15.32 -28.13
C SER A 543 -2.25 -16.03 -28.34
N LYS A 544 -1.15 -15.28 -28.41
CA LYS A 544 0.20 -15.79 -28.74
C LYS A 544 1.17 -15.86 -27.56
N GLY A 545 0.78 -15.37 -26.38
CA GLY A 545 1.67 -15.30 -25.22
C GLY A 545 0.91 -15.27 -23.90
N VAL A 546 1.60 -14.82 -22.86
CA VAL A 546 1.07 -14.67 -21.51
C VAL A 546 1.06 -13.19 -21.10
N SER A 547 0.06 -12.78 -20.34
CA SER A 547 0.00 -11.44 -19.74
C SER A 547 0.75 -11.39 -18.40
N MET A 548 1.06 -10.18 -17.94
CA MET A 548 1.46 -9.88 -16.55
C MET A 548 0.68 -10.71 -15.52
N GLY A 549 1.40 -11.23 -14.53
CA GLY A 549 0.88 -12.18 -13.54
C GLY A 549 0.99 -13.65 -13.94
N GLY A 550 1.15 -13.93 -15.24
CA GLY A 550 1.27 -15.28 -15.79
C GLY A 550 2.66 -15.90 -15.72
N THR A 551 2.77 -17.09 -16.29
CA THR A 551 4.00 -17.87 -16.37
C THR A 551 4.29 -18.23 -17.82
N LEU A 552 5.44 -17.81 -18.34
CA LEU A 552 5.97 -18.21 -19.64
C LEU A 552 6.85 -19.45 -19.44
N LEU A 553 6.52 -20.54 -20.13
CA LEU A 553 7.32 -21.77 -20.15
C LEU A 553 8.35 -21.71 -21.29
N ALA A 554 9.52 -22.28 -21.05
CA ALA A 554 10.52 -22.54 -22.08
C ALA A 554 9.91 -23.36 -23.23
N GLN A 555 10.31 -23.08 -24.47
CA GLN A 555 9.92 -23.88 -25.64
C GLN A 555 11.14 -24.65 -26.18
N GLU A 556 10.96 -25.95 -26.48
CA GLU A 556 12.01 -26.81 -27.06
C GLU A 556 12.51 -26.31 -28.43
N ALA A 557 11.66 -25.59 -29.19
CA ALA A 557 12.02 -24.97 -30.46
C ALA A 557 11.36 -23.60 -30.59
N VAL A 558 12.16 -22.53 -30.50
CA VAL A 558 11.68 -21.16 -30.73
C VAL A 558 11.43 -20.96 -32.24
N PRO A 559 10.26 -20.47 -32.67
CA PRO A 559 10.03 -20.14 -34.08
C PRO A 559 10.93 -18.97 -34.52
N ASN A 560 11.80 -19.21 -35.51
CA ASN A 560 12.79 -18.26 -36.08
C ASN A 560 14.07 -18.05 -35.24
N ASP A 561 15.09 -17.42 -35.86
CA ASP A 561 16.43 -17.10 -35.31
C ASP A 561 16.43 -16.20 -34.04
N THR A 562 15.32 -16.09 -33.31
CA THR A 562 15.21 -15.34 -32.06
C THR A 562 15.55 -16.24 -30.87
N GLU A 563 16.69 -16.00 -30.23
CA GLU A 563 17.16 -16.76 -29.05
C GLU A 563 16.42 -16.39 -27.74
N SER A 564 15.53 -15.38 -27.75
CA SER A 564 14.88 -14.78 -26.56
C SER A 564 13.41 -14.45 -26.82
N PRO A 565 12.48 -14.71 -25.86
CA PRO A 565 11.08 -14.33 -26.01
C PRO A 565 10.93 -12.80 -26.15
N GLY A 566 9.88 -12.39 -26.86
CA GLY A 566 9.51 -10.98 -26.99
C GLY A 566 8.67 -10.53 -25.81
N PHE A 567 9.01 -9.38 -25.23
CA PHE A 567 8.26 -8.70 -24.19
C PHE A 567 7.58 -7.47 -24.79
N LEU A 568 6.25 -7.53 -24.93
CA LEU A 568 5.46 -6.42 -25.44
C LEU A 568 4.93 -5.59 -24.27
N VAL A 569 5.37 -4.34 -24.19
CA VAL A 569 5.04 -3.42 -23.10
C VAL A 569 4.38 -2.18 -23.67
N MET A 570 3.28 -1.76 -23.08
CA MET A 570 2.52 -0.57 -23.48
C MET A 570 2.12 0.22 -22.24
N ALA A 571 2.31 1.53 -22.26
CA ALA A 571 1.91 2.42 -21.18
C ALA A 571 1.30 3.72 -21.71
N SER A 572 0.36 4.29 -20.96
CA SER A 572 -0.21 5.61 -21.24
C SER A 572 -0.23 6.48 -19.98
N ALA A 573 0.01 7.78 -20.16
CA ALA A 573 -0.10 8.79 -19.12
C ALA A 573 -1.55 8.91 -18.60
N ASP A 574 -1.69 9.40 -17.37
CA ASP A 574 -2.97 9.97 -16.92
C ASP A 574 -3.12 11.34 -17.59
N PRO A 575 -4.22 11.60 -18.33
CA PRO A 575 -4.46 12.90 -18.96
C PRO A 575 -4.44 14.10 -18.01
N ASP A 576 -4.64 13.88 -16.72
CA ASP A 576 -4.63 14.94 -15.70
C ASP A 576 -3.31 15.01 -14.90
N SER A 577 -2.29 14.22 -15.28
CA SER A 577 -0.96 14.21 -14.65
C SER A 577 0.15 14.60 -15.63
N ALA A 578 1.41 14.49 -15.20
CA ALA A 578 2.58 14.71 -16.04
C ALA A 578 2.71 13.63 -17.15
N PRO A 579 3.28 13.98 -18.31
CA PRO A 579 3.51 13.02 -19.39
C PRO A 579 4.58 11.99 -19.01
N LEU A 580 4.57 10.84 -19.69
CA LEU A 580 5.52 9.76 -19.47
C LEU A 580 6.94 10.18 -19.86
N GLN A 581 7.94 9.82 -19.05
CA GLN A 581 9.35 10.00 -19.34
C GLN A 581 9.96 8.76 -19.98
N ARG A 582 9.73 7.59 -19.36
CA ARG A 582 10.38 6.34 -19.78
C ARG A 582 9.58 5.10 -19.40
N LEU A 583 9.83 4.03 -20.13
CA LEU A 583 9.31 2.70 -19.88
C LEU A 583 10.48 1.75 -19.60
N GLN A 584 10.35 0.93 -18.57
CA GLN A 584 11.41 0.06 -18.07
C GLN A 584 10.93 -1.38 -17.97
N ILE A 585 11.86 -2.31 -18.14
CA ILE A 585 11.74 -3.70 -17.67
C ILE A 585 12.71 -3.91 -16.52
N ILE A 586 12.22 -4.53 -15.45
CA ILE A 586 13.01 -5.02 -14.34
C ILE A 586 13.04 -6.54 -14.45
N LYS A 587 14.25 -7.10 -14.49
CA LYS A 587 14.50 -8.54 -14.52
C LYS A 587 15.09 -8.96 -13.18
N GLY A 588 14.58 -10.04 -12.60
CA GLY A 588 15.25 -10.77 -11.52
C GLY A 588 15.51 -12.21 -11.93
N TRP A 589 16.67 -12.77 -11.61
CA TRP A 589 17.02 -14.14 -11.97
C TRP A 589 17.92 -14.81 -10.94
N ILE A 590 18.11 -16.12 -11.09
CA ILE A 590 19.03 -16.91 -10.28
C ILE A 590 20.02 -17.65 -11.17
N ASP A 591 21.30 -17.63 -10.80
CA ASP A 591 22.34 -18.37 -11.50
C ASP A 591 22.45 -19.83 -10.98
N ALA A 592 23.18 -20.68 -11.69
CA ALA A 592 23.32 -22.11 -11.35
C ALA A 592 24.01 -22.36 -9.99
N ASP A 593 24.72 -21.36 -9.45
CA ASP A 593 25.35 -21.40 -8.13
C ASP A 593 24.41 -21.00 -6.98
N GLY A 594 23.19 -20.56 -7.30
CA GLY A 594 22.18 -20.08 -6.35
C GLY A 594 22.29 -18.60 -6.00
N THR A 595 23.13 -17.84 -6.70
CA THR A 595 23.21 -16.39 -6.55
C THR A 595 22.08 -15.71 -7.31
N THR A 596 21.31 -14.86 -6.63
CA THR A 596 20.25 -14.06 -7.25
C THR A 596 20.77 -12.72 -7.77
N HIS A 597 20.20 -12.26 -8.86
CA HIS A 597 20.59 -11.03 -9.53
C HIS A 597 19.36 -10.24 -9.99
N GLU A 598 19.56 -8.94 -10.22
CA GLU A 598 18.56 -8.07 -10.82
C GLU A 598 19.20 -7.11 -11.81
N ASP A 599 18.39 -6.62 -12.74
CA ASP A 599 18.74 -5.56 -13.66
C ASP A 599 17.52 -4.69 -13.98
N VAL A 600 17.77 -3.41 -14.23
CA VAL A 600 16.75 -2.42 -14.59
C VAL A 600 17.16 -1.84 -15.94
N ILE A 601 16.28 -1.98 -16.93
CA ILE A 601 16.57 -1.62 -18.32
C ILE A 601 15.50 -0.65 -18.81
N ASP A 602 15.92 0.53 -19.27
CA ASP A 602 15.03 1.40 -20.05
C ASP A 602 14.80 0.77 -21.42
N ILE A 603 13.54 0.67 -21.86
CA ILE A 603 13.14 0.01 -23.12
C ILE A 603 12.44 0.96 -24.09
N ALA A 604 11.95 2.10 -23.61
CA ALA A 604 11.46 3.19 -24.44
C ALA A 604 11.65 4.52 -23.71
N CYS A 605 12.06 5.54 -24.46
CA CYS A 605 12.28 6.90 -23.97
C CYS A 605 11.27 7.85 -24.60
N ASP A 606 10.94 8.94 -23.91
CA ASP A 606 10.15 10.00 -24.51
C ASP A 606 10.83 10.59 -25.75
N LEU A 607 10.01 11.21 -26.61
CA LEU A 607 10.44 11.81 -27.87
C LEU A 607 11.16 10.84 -28.84
N GLY A 608 11.07 9.53 -28.60
CA GLY A 608 11.73 8.51 -29.42
C GLY A 608 13.25 8.48 -29.28
N ALA A 609 13.79 9.01 -28.18
CA ALA A 609 15.22 8.93 -27.91
C ALA A 609 15.68 7.46 -27.81
N GLU A 610 16.91 7.19 -28.27
CA GLU A 610 17.50 5.86 -28.18
C GLU A 610 18.01 5.59 -26.76
N VAL A 611 17.78 4.37 -26.28
CA VAL A 611 18.37 3.87 -25.05
C VAL A 611 19.87 3.70 -25.27
N ASN A 612 20.68 4.22 -24.37
CA ASN A 612 22.12 4.01 -24.42
C ASN A 612 22.42 2.52 -24.13
N ALA A 613 23.01 1.82 -25.11
CA ALA A 613 23.27 0.38 -25.02
C ALA A 613 24.37 -0.01 -24.00
N GLU A 614 25.22 0.94 -23.58
CA GLU A 614 26.24 0.69 -22.55
C GLU A 614 25.67 0.80 -21.14
N THR A 615 24.71 1.71 -20.93
CA THR A 615 24.14 2.00 -19.60
C THR A 615 22.74 1.45 -19.41
N ASN A 616 22.05 1.02 -20.48
CA ASN A 616 20.63 0.68 -20.49
C ASN A 616 19.74 1.82 -19.95
N ARG A 617 20.11 3.07 -20.23
CA ARG A 617 19.38 4.27 -19.78
C ARG A 617 18.96 5.17 -20.93
N CYS A 618 17.76 5.71 -20.83
CA CYS A 618 17.33 6.88 -21.57
C CYS A 618 18.17 8.09 -21.16
N PRO A 619 18.46 9.02 -22.10
CA PRO A 619 19.05 10.30 -21.76
C PRO A 619 18.12 11.11 -20.84
N ASP A 620 18.68 12.14 -20.18
CA ASP A 620 17.85 13.15 -19.51
C ASP A 620 16.99 13.86 -20.57
N ASN A 621 15.70 13.97 -20.31
CA ASN A 621 14.75 14.62 -21.21
C ASN A 621 14.49 16.09 -20.83
N ASP A 622 15.32 16.66 -19.96
CA ASP A 622 15.23 18.05 -19.52
C ASP A 622 13.90 18.43 -18.84
N ALA A 623 13.12 17.45 -18.38
CA ALA A 623 11.91 17.72 -17.62
C ALA A 623 12.28 18.35 -16.26
N ARG A 624 11.67 19.48 -15.92
CA ARG A 624 11.93 20.24 -14.68
C ARG A 624 10.63 20.74 -14.05
N VAL A 625 10.68 20.98 -12.75
CA VAL A 625 9.59 21.56 -11.94
C VAL A 625 10.04 22.92 -11.40
N ASP A 626 9.23 23.95 -11.61
CA ASP A 626 9.41 25.23 -10.93
C ASP A 626 8.90 25.14 -9.49
N ILE A 627 9.79 24.95 -8.53
CA ILE A 627 9.46 24.79 -7.10
C ILE A 627 8.81 26.03 -6.46
N SER A 628 8.72 27.17 -7.18
CA SER A 628 8.02 28.36 -6.68
C SER A 628 6.51 28.35 -6.96
N ASN A 629 6.07 27.55 -7.94
CA ASN A 629 4.67 27.52 -8.39
C ASN A 629 4.18 26.15 -8.90
N CYS A 630 5.03 25.13 -8.80
CA CYS A 630 4.77 23.75 -9.20
C CYS A 630 4.42 23.52 -10.67
N ARG A 631 4.73 24.47 -11.56
CA ARG A 631 4.59 24.25 -13.00
C ARG A 631 5.68 23.31 -13.51
N ILE A 632 5.27 22.30 -14.26
CA ILE A 632 6.16 21.41 -15.00
C ILE A 632 6.53 22.02 -16.37
N SER A 633 7.69 21.63 -16.90
CA SER A 633 8.14 22.02 -18.24
C SER A 633 7.17 21.50 -19.33
N PRO A 634 6.65 22.36 -20.23
CA PRO A 634 5.55 22.00 -21.13
C PRO A 634 5.97 21.24 -22.41
N ALA A 635 7.26 20.98 -22.62
CA ALA A 635 7.80 20.62 -23.93
C ALA A 635 8.33 19.17 -24.06
N THR A 636 8.29 18.37 -23.00
CA THR A 636 8.95 17.05 -22.94
C THR A 636 8.03 16.00 -22.34
N GLY A 637 8.33 14.72 -22.61
CA GLY A 637 7.48 13.58 -22.25
C GLY A 637 6.57 13.09 -23.39
N ALA A 638 5.94 11.94 -23.16
CA ALA A 638 5.06 11.26 -24.10
C ALA A 638 3.69 10.94 -23.48
N THR A 639 2.63 10.94 -24.29
CA THR A 639 1.30 10.48 -23.84
C THR A 639 1.23 8.97 -23.75
N GLU A 640 1.98 8.28 -24.62
CA GLU A 640 2.05 6.82 -24.71
C GLU A 640 3.49 6.40 -24.99
N LEU A 641 3.90 5.27 -24.41
CA LEU A 641 5.16 4.60 -24.68
C LEU A 641 4.88 3.12 -24.91
N SER A 642 5.52 2.53 -25.93
CA SER A 642 5.38 1.11 -26.20
C SER A 642 6.65 0.53 -26.80
N ALA A 643 6.98 -0.71 -26.46
CA ALA A 643 8.11 -1.42 -27.04
C ALA A 643 7.83 -2.92 -27.12
N LEU A 644 8.42 -3.56 -28.14
CA LEU A 644 8.67 -4.99 -28.18
C LEU A 644 10.15 -5.17 -27.90
N TRP A 645 10.49 -5.66 -26.71
CA TRP A 645 11.85 -5.80 -26.24
C TRP A 645 12.22 -7.27 -26.13
N HIS A 646 13.47 -7.61 -26.44
CA HIS A 646 14.02 -8.94 -26.25
C HIS A 646 15.19 -8.82 -25.27
N ASP A 647 15.26 -9.73 -24.30
CA ASP A 647 16.34 -9.75 -23.32
C ASP A 647 17.65 -10.17 -24.02
N PRO A 648 18.65 -9.27 -24.15
CA PRO A 648 19.90 -9.57 -24.85
C PRO A 648 20.79 -10.54 -24.08
N ASN A 649 20.51 -10.74 -22.78
CA ASN A 649 21.24 -11.64 -21.89
C ASN A 649 20.34 -12.82 -21.47
N PHE A 650 19.36 -13.16 -22.30
CA PHE A 650 18.45 -14.27 -22.04
C PHE A 650 19.19 -15.60 -22.01
N LYS A 651 18.81 -16.45 -21.05
CA LYS A 651 19.30 -17.81 -20.91
C LYS A 651 18.09 -18.74 -20.77
N PRO A 652 17.85 -19.66 -21.73
CA PRO A 652 16.67 -20.51 -21.70
C PRO A 652 16.58 -21.41 -20.45
N ASP A 653 17.71 -21.80 -19.89
CA ASP A 653 17.85 -22.68 -18.72
C ASP A 653 17.85 -21.92 -17.38
N GLN A 654 17.55 -20.61 -17.38
CA GLN A 654 17.62 -19.76 -16.20
C GLN A 654 16.23 -19.37 -15.70
N ARG A 655 15.91 -19.68 -14.43
CA ARG A 655 14.70 -19.16 -13.79
C ARG A 655 14.81 -17.64 -13.61
N ALA A 656 13.78 -16.94 -14.08
CA ALA A 656 13.70 -15.49 -13.98
C ALA A 656 12.25 -15.01 -13.77
N PHE A 657 12.10 -13.74 -13.41
CA PHE A 657 10.87 -12.99 -13.51
C PHE A 657 11.13 -11.64 -14.17
N TYR A 658 10.10 -11.11 -14.83
CA TYR A 658 10.13 -9.80 -15.51
C TYR A 658 8.90 -9.01 -15.13
N TYR A 659 9.05 -7.75 -14.74
CA TYR A 659 7.93 -6.82 -14.63
C TYR A 659 8.29 -5.47 -15.24
N ALA A 660 7.28 -4.72 -15.64
CA ALA A 660 7.45 -3.42 -16.26
C ALA A 660 7.21 -2.31 -15.25
N ARG A 661 7.95 -1.21 -15.39
CA ARG A 661 7.75 0.04 -14.64
C ARG A 661 7.71 1.21 -15.62
N VAL A 662 6.73 2.09 -15.48
CA VAL A 662 6.67 3.34 -16.25
C VAL A 662 6.85 4.51 -15.30
N LEU A 663 7.63 5.52 -15.70
CA LEU A 663 7.85 6.74 -14.93
C LEU A 663 7.28 7.93 -15.70
N GLU A 664 6.56 8.83 -15.02
CA GLU A 664 6.23 10.14 -15.56
C GLU A 664 7.33 11.17 -15.29
N ASN A 665 7.24 12.31 -15.98
CA ASN A 665 8.04 13.48 -15.69
C ASN A 665 7.80 13.95 -14.24
N PRO A 666 8.80 14.58 -13.60
CA PRO A 666 8.67 15.00 -12.21
C PRO A 666 7.57 16.04 -12.01
N THR A 667 6.88 15.96 -10.88
CA THR A 667 5.88 16.92 -10.37
C THR A 667 6.30 17.41 -8.98
N CYS A 668 5.60 18.41 -8.44
CA CYS A 668 5.80 18.80 -7.04
C CYS A 668 5.25 17.73 -6.11
N ARG A 669 6.01 17.41 -5.07
CA ARG A 669 5.51 16.66 -3.92
C ARG A 669 4.52 17.51 -3.10
N TRP A 670 3.59 16.89 -2.41
CA TRP A 670 2.54 17.52 -1.60
C TRP A 670 3.10 18.48 -0.56
N SER A 671 4.27 18.17 0.00
CA SER A 671 4.96 19.01 0.96
C SER A 671 5.39 20.35 0.36
N THR A 672 5.69 20.38 -0.94
CA THR A 672 6.00 21.60 -1.69
C THR A 672 4.75 22.40 -1.99
N TRP A 673 3.66 21.74 -2.40
CA TRP A 673 2.35 22.38 -2.58
C TRP A 673 1.86 23.08 -1.32
N ASP A 674 1.95 22.40 -0.18
CA ASP A 674 1.64 22.96 1.14
C ASP A 674 2.50 24.19 1.47
N ALA A 675 3.82 24.10 1.29
CA ALA A 675 4.72 25.20 1.59
C ALA A 675 4.39 26.45 0.75
N ILE A 676 4.16 26.27 -0.55
CA ILE A 676 3.77 27.37 -1.46
C ILE A 676 2.44 28.00 -1.03
N ARG A 677 1.40 27.18 -0.75
CA ARG A 677 0.07 27.67 -0.34
C ARG A 677 0.14 28.51 0.93
N GLU A 678 1.00 28.14 1.88
CA GLU A 678 1.16 28.82 3.16
C GLU A 678 2.24 29.92 3.14
N GLY A 679 2.90 30.15 2.00
CA GLY A 679 3.92 31.19 1.85
C GLY A 679 5.25 30.88 2.55
N PHE A 680 5.59 29.60 2.73
CA PHE A 680 6.87 29.12 3.24
C PHE A 680 7.76 28.59 2.12
N ALA A 681 9.07 28.56 2.37
CA ALA A 681 9.98 27.76 1.54
C ALA A 681 9.71 26.26 1.78
N PRO A 682 9.92 25.39 0.77
CA PRO A 682 9.86 23.94 0.95
C PRO A 682 10.77 23.49 2.10
N ARG A 683 10.27 22.54 2.90
CA ARG A 683 11.00 21.99 4.03
C ARG A 683 12.29 21.30 3.53
N PRO A 684 13.48 21.67 4.06
CA PRO A 684 14.76 21.36 3.41
C PRO A 684 15.21 19.89 3.48
N ASP A 685 14.66 19.11 4.41
CA ASP A 685 14.92 17.66 4.58
C ASP A 685 13.87 16.78 3.87
N LEU A 686 12.94 17.36 3.11
CA LEU A 686 11.98 16.62 2.27
C LEU A 686 12.30 16.82 0.79
N ALA A 687 12.04 15.79 -0.02
CA ALA A 687 12.14 15.91 -1.46
C ALA A 687 11.14 16.96 -1.98
N PRO A 688 11.57 17.95 -2.77
CA PRO A 688 10.68 18.98 -3.29
C PRO A 688 9.80 18.47 -4.44
N THR A 689 10.23 17.41 -5.11
CA THR A 689 9.57 16.83 -6.28
C THR A 689 9.40 15.32 -6.12
N ILE A 690 8.50 14.76 -6.91
CA ILE A 690 8.22 13.33 -6.99
C ILE A 690 8.14 12.91 -8.47
N GLN A 691 8.40 11.64 -8.77
CA GLN A 691 8.20 11.04 -10.10
C GLN A 691 7.28 9.83 -9.94
N GLU A 692 6.00 10.06 -10.21
CA GLU A 692 4.98 9.02 -10.13
C GLU A 692 5.23 7.92 -11.15
N ARG A 693 4.63 6.76 -10.88
CA ARG A 693 4.94 5.54 -11.61
C ARG A 693 3.85 4.50 -11.48
N ALA A 694 3.91 3.53 -12.39
CA ALA A 694 3.12 2.32 -12.30
C ALA A 694 4.01 1.07 -12.46
N TRP A 695 3.60 -0.01 -11.82
CA TRP A 695 4.29 -1.31 -11.84
C TRP A 695 3.34 -2.39 -12.30
N SER A 696 3.71 -3.13 -13.35
CA SER A 696 2.96 -4.33 -13.73
C SER A 696 3.19 -5.47 -12.73
N SER A 697 2.24 -6.41 -12.65
CA SER A 697 2.54 -7.71 -12.06
C SER A 697 3.65 -8.44 -12.83
N PRO A 698 4.49 -9.24 -12.16
CA PRO A 698 5.57 -9.98 -12.80
C PRO A 698 5.06 -11.12 -13.67
N ILE A 699 5.73 -11.34 -14.80
CA ILE A 699 5.68 -12.59 -15.55
C ILE A 699 6.80 -13.49 -15.04
N GLN A 700 6.48 -14.72 -14.69
CA GLN A 700 7.45 -15.74 -14.33
C GLN A 700 7.98 -16.42 -15.60
N TYR A 701 9.27 -16.68 -15.71
CA TYR A 701 9.88 -17.46 -16.79
C TYR A 701 10.52 -18.74 -16.26
N MET A 702 10.01 -19.91 -16.66
CA MET A 702 10.49 -21.19 -16.17
C MET A 702 10.78 -22.23 -17.24
N GLU A 703 11.77 -23.08 -16.98
CA GLU A 703 11.99 -24.32 -17.73
C GLU A 703 10.77 -25.24 -17.54
N GLU A 704 10.46 -26.05 -18.56
CA GLU A 704 9.30 -26.96 -18.58
C GLU A 704 9.44 -28.15 -17.63
#